data_AF-A0A9P5X412-F1
#
_entry.id   AF-A0A9P5X412-F1
#
_cell.length_a   1.000
_cell.length_b   1.000
_cell.length_c   1.000
_cell.angle_alpha   90.00
_cell.angle_beta   90.00
_cell.angle_gamma   90.00
#
_symmetry.space_group_name_H-M   'P 1'
#
loop_
_entity.id
_entity.type
_entity.pdbx_description
1 polymer ?
#
loop_
_entity_poly.entity_id
_entity_poly.type
_entity_poly.pdbx_seq_one_letter_code
_entity_poly.pdbx_strand_id
1 'polypeptide(L)'
;MPLFSGAQHFVINNSHFIEQIPADSGGPTAGIDILLEASTPGAAYDSSARHSPPRCFPGTREQYVEDITNWVVPVPDHDPPPLYWMTGLAGVGKSAIAQTCVEKIKAQGTLGASFFFSLNGRNNPARLFPTIAYQLSMEFPDFHDVLNRKIWRNKTLIDKVMASQFQGLIVDPLKELKRNGKGIGRRIAIFVDGLDECEGAEAQCDIIEIIAAAARDSTLPFCWALFTRPEPHIRAIFATPEVAQLTYKAELPVSHDADRDIELYLRGGFGNILRRRDILLKSQWPSDNDVRTLVHAAGGLFIYVATALRVVAQSGSLPEESLRRLLADTSNNGHNLRRGSKSSFAELDAFYMLIMQRIPSGILPTVLLFLQILCASPSHQNVDPRGALFMSNVLGLSEIELKAVCNQLSAVVHFHGRDEFVGPVIPTVDTTRPFQHADPEIVNELRSFIFNQLGGSISFYHKSFYDFLLDSTRSATFCVTSPVICNALFAHSLGLQLKYQESYCFQDSELVLAPGIPDSAYSLSWPHTDELINSMLKVLANNFLQRTCLDLISIPLLNPRVLQQFKDADSRKTLHLTTVLYGHGQLMSTTLFGCQSYARSIPGTQLIRQLPHEFSRFDIHRFEKLIERLRQMGIIWTYQHSLASFMSSLPTKSQEQRISGLYCIGNGPKSIFWYWEIDFQAKYYQEFRTIDLAEGARIYREERFDLWPTK
;
A
#
# COMPACT_ATOMS: atom_id res chain seq x y z
N MET A 1 32.41 -8.54 -28.32
CA MET A 1 33.38 -7.86 -29.22
C MET A 1 32.76 -7.76 -30.59
N PRO A 2 32.83 -6.63 -31.33
CA PRO A 2 32.42 -6.64 -32.72
C PRO A 2 33.39 -7.51 -33.51
N LEU A 3 32.88 -8.54 -34.21
CA LEU A 3 33.66 -9.57 -34.89
C LEU A 3 34.64 -9.01 -35.95
N PHE A 4 34.46 -7.76 -36.40
CA PHE A 4 35.21 -7.17 -37.51
C PHE A 4 35.64 -5.72 -37.25
N SER A 5 36.29 -5.44 -36.13
CA SER A 5 36.89 -4.12 -35.91
C SER A 5 38.14 -3.96 -36.79
N GLY A 6 38.12 -2.99 -37.72
CA GLY A 6 39.28 -2.61 -38.55
C GLY A 6 39.40 -3.29 -39.92
N ALA A 7 38.42 -4.09 -40.35
CA ALA A 7 38.46 -4.71 -41.67
C ALA A 7 38.08 -3.71 -42.79
N GLN A 8 38.82 -3.72 -43.91
CA GLN A 8 38.49 -2.99 -45.14
C GLN A 8 38.47 -3.96 -46.34
N HIS A 9 37.61 -3.68 -47.33
CA HIS A 9 37.40 -4.50 -48.55
C HIS A 9 36.87 -5.92 -48.33
N PHE A 10 36.08 -6.15 -47.27
CA PHE A 10 35.46 -7.46 -47.03
C PHE A 10 34.15 -7.60 -47.81
N VAL A 11 34.01 -8.69 -48.58
CA VAL A 11 32.80 -9.03 -49.34
C VAL A 11 32.30 -10.38 -48.85
N ILE A 12 31.08 -10.41 -48.33
CA ILE A 12 30.40 -11.63 -47.89
C ILE A 12 29.27 -11.93 -48.87
N ASN A 13 29.40 -13.02 -49.63
CA ASN A 13 28.34 -13.49 -50.53
C ASN A 13 27.65 -14.73 -49.93
N ASN A 14 26.32 -14.75 -49.98
CA ASN A 14 25.45 -15.86 -49.56
C ASN A 14 25.64 -16.35 -48.10
N SER A 15 25.75 -15.46 -47.12
CA SER A 15 25.85 -15.85 -45.71
C SER A 15 24.50 -15.86 -44.98
N HIS A 16 24.28 -16.92 -44.20
CA HIS A 16 23.25 -16.99 -43.17
C HIS A 16 23.89 -16.69 -41.81
N PHE A 17 23.53 -15.57 -41.20
CA PHE A 17 23.92 -15.23 -39.84
C PHE A 17 22.89 -15.81 -38.87
N ILE A 18 23.31 -16.72 -38.00
CA ILE A 18 22.50 -17.27 -36.92
C ILE A 18 23.05 -16.70 -35.61
N GLU A 19 22.27 -15.84 -34.96
CA GLU A 19 22.59 -15.33 -33.63
C GLU A 19 22.17 -16.40 -32.61
N GLN A 20 23.11 -17.26 -32.21
CA GLN A 20 22.89 -18.20 -31.11
C GLN A 20 23.02 -17.46 -29.79
N ILE A 21 21.90 -17.17 -29.14
CA ILE A 21 21.87 -16.82 -27.72
C ILE A 21 22.00 -18.14 -26.96
N PRO A 22 23.06 -18.37 -26.16
CA PRO A 22 23.19 -19.59 -25.40
C PRO A 22 22.03 -19.69 -24.40
N ALA A 23 21.24 -20.76 -24.50
CA ALA A 23 20.36 -21.18 -23.42
C ALA A 23 21.24 -21.86 -22.35
N ASP A 24 21.85 -21.03 -21.51
CA ASP A 24 22.55 -21.49 -20.32
C ASP A 24 21.63 -21.30 -19.11
N SER A 25 21.49 -22.33 -18.28
CA SER A 25 20.62 -22.40 -17.10
C SER A 25 21.07 -21.50 -15.92
N GLY A 26 21.62 -20.33 -16.25
CA GLY A 26 22.10 -19.27 -15.36
C GLY A 26 22.45 -17.97 -16.11
N GLY A 27 21.82 -17.71 -17.27
CA GLY A 27 22.09 -16.55 -18.12
C GLY A 27 21.67 -15.19 -17.52
N PRO A 28 22.14 -14.05 -18.10
CA PRO A 28 21.75 -12.72 -17.63
C PRO A 28 20.24 -12.52 -17.74
N THR A 29 19.60 -12.13 -16.63
CA THR A 29 18.16 -11.83 -16.49
C THR A 29 17.65 -11.04 -17.70
N ALA A 30 16.61 -11.53 -18.37
CA ALA A 30 16.06 -10.84 -19.53
C ALA A 30 15.51 -9.47 -19.11
N GLY A 31 15.52 -8.50 -20.03
CA GLY A 31 14.96 -7.18 -19.73
C GLY A 31 13.48 -7.26 -19.35
N ILE A 32 12.76 -8.25 -19.87
CA ILE A 32 11.35 -8.45 -19.54
C ILE A 32 11.12 -8.99 -18.12
N ASP A 33 12.04 -9.80 -17.58
CA ASP A 33 11.93 -10.29 -16.19
C ASP A 33 12.14 -9.14 -15.20
N ILE A 34 13.10 -8.25 -15.50
CA ILE A 34 13.32 -7.01 -14.74
C ILE A 34 12.07 -6.13 -14.77
N LEU A 35 11.39 -6.05 -15.93
CA LEU A 35 10.14 -5.31 -16.03
C LEU A 35 9.02 -5.95 -15.20
N LEU A 36 8.93 -7.28 -15.16
CA LEU A 36 7.94 -8.00 -14.37
C LEU A 36 8.12 -7.72 -12.87
N GLU A 37 9.36 -7.75 -12.37
CA GLU A 37 9.71 -7.37 -11.00
C GLU A 37 9.35 -5.91 -10.67
N ALA A 38 9.49 -5.02 -11.66
CA ALA A 38 9.10 -3.62 -11.57
C ALA A 38 7.58 -3.40 -11.69
N SER A 39 6.81 -4.40 -12.12
CA SER A 39 5.38 -4.27 -12.40
C SER A 39 4.52 -4.65 -11.19
N THR A 40 3.20 -4.45 -11.31
CA THR A 40 2.18 -4.94 -10.37
C THR A 40 1.16 -5.75 -11.16
N PRO A 41 1.45 -7.03 -11.49
CA PRO A 41 0.52 -7.90 -12.21
C PRO A 41 -0.84 -8.05 -11.52
N GLY A 42 -0.86 -7.84 -10.20
CA GLY A 42 -2.08 -7.76 -9.37
C GLY A 42 -3.11 -6.71 -9.80
N ALA A 43 -2.71 -5.70 -10.57
CA ALA A 43 -3.56 -4.59 -11.01
C ALA A 43 -4.24 -4.81 -12.36
N ALA A 44 -3.86 -5.85 -13.11
CA ALA A 44 -4.49 -6.18 -14.39
C ALA A 44 -5.94 -6.66 -14.21
N TYR A 45 -6.79 -6.46 -15.22
CA TYR A 45 -8.22 -6.73 -15.14
C TYR A 45 -8.58 -8.19 -14.81
N ASP A 46 -7.75 -9.14 -15.22
CA ASP A 46 -7.90 -10.59 -15.11
C ASP A 46 -7.02 -11.22 -14.03
N SER A 47 -6.36 -10.40 -13.21
CA SER A 47 -5.50 -10.88 -12.14
C SER A 47 -6.25 -11.66 -11.06
N SER A 48 -5.68 -12.78 -10.61
CA SER A 48 -6.19 -13.55 -9.47
C SER A 48 -6.20 -12.74 -8.17
N ALA A 49 -5.30 -11.76 -8.02
CA ALA A 49 -5.29 -10.82 -6.89
C ALA A 49 -6.51 -9.88 -6.86
N ARG A 50 -7.32 -9.86 -7.92
CA ARG A 50 -8.61 -9.16 -7.99
C ARG A 50 -9.78 -10.13 -7.89
N HIS A 51 -9.60 -11.31 -7.26
CA HIS A 51 -10.60 -12.35 -7.08
C HIS A 51 -12.03 -11.80 -6.93
N SER A 52 -12.92 -12.18 -7.86
CA SER A 52 -14.28 -11.66 -7.98
C SER A 52 -14.34 -10.11 -8.08
N PRO A 53 -13.75 -9.51 -9.13
CA PRO A 53 -13.76 -8.05 -9.28
C PRO A 53 -15.20 -7.54 -9.43
N PRO A 54 -15.49 -6.29 -9.03
CA PRO A 54 -16.82 -5.72 -9.22
C PRO A 54 -17.15 -5.70 -10.71
N ARG A 55 -18.35 -6.18 -11.08
CA ARG A 55 -18.89 -6.15 -12.43
C ARG A 55 -20.29 -5.57 -12.40
N CYS A 56 -20.71 -4.96 -13.49
CA CYS A 56 -22.11 -4.60 -13.68
C CYS A 56 -22.94 -5.89 -13.63
N PHE A 57 -24.02 -5.87 -12.86
CA PHE A 57 -24.98 -6.97 -12.91
C PHE A 57 -25.71 -6.91 -14.24
N PRO A 58 -26.05 -8.05 -14.89
CA PRO A 58 -26.75 -8.05 -16.17
C PRO A 58 -28.01 -7.17 -16.12
N GLY A 59 -28.23 -6.31 -17.12
CA GLY A 59 -29.34 -5.36 -17.13
C GLY A 59 -29.10 -4.06 -16.34
N THR A 60 -27.90 -3.83 -15.78
CA THR A 60 -27.56 -2.60 -15.06
C THR A 60 -26.46 -1.80 -15.75
N ARG A 61 -26.55 -0.46 -15.70
CA ARG A 61 -25.58 0.49 -16.28
C ARG A 61 -25.24 0.23 -17.75
N GLU A 62 -26.14 -0.41 -18.51
CA GLU A 62 -25.89 -0.86 -19.87
C GLU A 62 -25.51 0.30 -20.81
N GLN A 63 -26.21 1.44 -20.69
CA GLN A 63 -25.90 2.63 -21.47
C GLN A 63 -24.45 3.08 -21.32
N TYR A 64 -23.95 3.20 -20.08
CA TYR A 64 -22.57 3.61 -19.82
C TYR A 64 -21.56 2.60 -20.38
N VAL A 65 -21.87 1.31 -20.27
CA VAL A 65 -21.01 0.26 -20.81
C VAL A 65 -20.97 0.36 -22.34
N GLU A 66 -22.12 0.53 -22.99
CA GLU A 66 -22.23 0.70 -24.43
C GLU A 66 -21.48 1.94 -24.92
N ASP A 67 -21.69 3.09 -24.28
CA ASP A 67 -21.03 4.37 -24.61
C ASP A 67 -19.50 4.22 -24.62
N ILE A 68 -18.93 3.60 -23.59
CA ILE A 68 -17.48 3.39 -23.49
C ILE A 68 -17.00 2.38 -24.53
N THR A 69 -17.71 1.27 -24.73
CA THR A 69 -17.30 0.26 -25.72
C THR A 69 -17.34 0.80 -27.14
N ASN A 70 -18.30 1.67 -27.45
CA ASN A 70 -18.41 2.34 -28.75
C ASN A 70 -17.37 3.46 -28.91
N TRP A 71 -17.04 4.18 -27.83
CA TRP A 71 -16.01 5.23 -27.83
C TRP A 71 -14.62 4.73 -28.27
N VAL A 72 -14.28 3.47 -27.97
CA VAL A 72 -13.00 2.87 -28.40
C VAL A 72 -12.93 2.66 -29.91
N VAL A 73 -14.07 2.56 -30.59
CA VAL A 73 -14.12 2.34 -32.04
C VAL A 73 -13.99 3.68 -32.76
N PRO A 74 -12.97 3.88 -33.63
CA PRO A 74 -12.85 5.09 -34.42
C PRO A 74 -14.06 5.27 -35.34
N VAL A 75 -14.64 6.48 -35.34
CA VAL A 75 -15.74 6.85 -36.24
C VAL A 75 -15.19 7.80 -37.31
N PRO A 76 -15.35 7.51 -38.60
CA PRO A 76 -14.98 8.45 -39.67
C PRO A 76 -15.63 9.82 -39.46
N ASP A 77 -14.87 10.89 -39.64
CA ASP A 77 -15.29 12.30 -39.56
C ASP A 77 -15.81 12.82 -38.20
N HIS A 78 -16.00 11.94 -37.20
CA HIS A 78 -16.46 12.28 -35.85
C HIS A 78 -15.76 11.44 -34.77
N ASP A 79 -14.43 11.41 -34.84
CA ASP A 79 -13.62 10.66 -33.89
C ASP A 79 -13.70 11.29 -32.49
N PRO A 80 -14.11 10.55 -31.45
CA PRO A 80 -14.24 11.13 -30.13
C PRO A 80 -12.87 11.51 -29.54
N PRO A 81 -12.84 12.41 -28.54
CA PRO A 81 -11.60 12.75 -27.85
C PRO A 81 -10.89 11.50 -27.30
N PRO A 82 -9.55 11.43 -27.37
CA PRO A 82 -8.76 10.24 -27.05
C PRO A 82 -8.69 9.90 -25.55
N LEU A 83 -9.16 10.80 -24.68
CA LEU A 83 -9.25 10.59 -23.24
C LEU A 83 -10.72 10.52 -22.81
N TYR A 84 -11.16 9.38 -22.28
CA TYR A 84 -12.46 9.22 -21.64
C TYR A 84 -12.28 9.37 -20.13
N TRP A 85 -12.97 10.32 -19.51
CA TRP A 85 -12.94 10.52 -18.06
C TRP A 85 -14.30 10.26 -17.45
N MET A 86 -14.41 9.16 -16.71
CA MET A 86 -15.58 8.86 -15.89
C MET A 86 -15.36 9.33 -14.45
N THR A 87 -16.15 10.30 -14.01
CA THR A 87 -16.07 10.86 -12.66
C THR A 87 -17.36 10.60 -11.87
N GLY A 88 -17.25 10.39 -10.57
CA GLY A 88 -18.41 10.16 -9.72
C GLY A 88 -18.02 9.81 -8.30
N LEU A 89 -18.95 9.94 -7.35
CA LEU A 89 -18.66 9.70 -5.94
C LEU A 89 -18.35 8.23 -5.64
N ALA A 90 -17.92 7.98 -4.41
CA ALA A 90 -17.63 6.64 -3.93
C ALA A 90 -18.88 5.75 -4.04
N GLY A 91 -18.74 4.53 -4.59
CA GLY A 91 -19.82 3.55 -4.57
C GLY A 91 -20.94 3.70 -5.61
N VAL A 92 -20.81 4.59 -6.60
CA VAL A 92 -21.79 4.72 -7.72
C VAL A 92 -21.66 3.66 -8.82
N GLY A 93 -20.59 2.84 -8.79
CA GLY A 93 -20.38 1.72 -9.71
C GLY A 93 -19.28 1.90 -10.77
N LYS A 94 -18.42 2.92 -10.67
CA LYS A 94 -17.35 3.19 -11.66
C LYS A 94 -16.46 1.97 -11.95
N SER A 95 -15.87 1.35 -10.93
CA SER A 95 -15.00 0.17 -11.10
C SER A 95 -15.74 -1.03 -11.70
N ALA A 96 -17.05 -1.16 -11.44
CA ALA A 96 -17.88 -2.22 -12.03
C ALA A 96 -18.10 -1.99 -13.53
N ILE A 97 -18.32 -0.75 -13.94
CA ILE A 97 -18.40 -0.34 -15.35
C ILE A 97 -17.04 -0.56 -16.01
N ALA A 98 -15.95 -0.05 -15.41
CA ALA A 98 -14.60 -0.22 -15.93
C ALA A 98 -14.25 -1.70 -16.18
N GLN A 99 -14.48 -2.57 -15.19
CA GLN A 99 -14.25 -4.01 -15.34
C GLN A 99 -15.07 -4.61 -16.49
N THR A 100 -16.36 -4.29 -16.56
CA THR A 100 -17.26 -4.84 -17.58
C THR A 100 -16.87 -4.37 -18.98
N CYS A 101 -16.49 -3.10 -19.14
CA CYS A 101 -16.00 -2.54 -20.39
C CYS A 101 -14.70 -3.21 -20.82
N VAL A 102 -13.74 -3.36 -19.91
CA VAL A 102 -12.44 -3.99 -20.21
C VAL A 102 -12.63 -5.43 -20.69
N GLU A 103 -13.49 -6.22 -20.03
CA GLU A 103 -13.79 -7.60 -20.46
C GLU A 103 -14.42 -7.64 -21.87
N LYS A 104 -15.35 -6.73 -22.18
CA LYS A 104 -15.96 -6.61 -23.53
C LYS A 104 -14.93 -6.18 -24.59
N ILE A 105 -14.09 -5.19 -24.29
CA ILE A 105 -13.08 -4.64 -25.20
C ILE A 105 -11.94 -5.64 -25.44
N LYS A 106 -11.57 -6.43 -24.42
CA LYS A 106 -10.63 -7.55 -24.59
C LYS A 106 -11.17 -8.57 -25.58
N ALA A 107 -12.45 -8.93 -25.48
CA ALA A 107 -13.09 -9.85 -26.42
C ALA A 107 -13.12 -9.31 -27.87
N GLN A 108 -13.11 -7.98 -28.05
CA GLN A 108 -12.98 -7.32 -29.36
C GLN A 108 -11.53 -7.22 -29.86
N GLY A 109 -10.54 -7.58 -29.03
CA GLY A 109 -9.12 -7.55 -29.38
C GLY A 109 -8.50 -6.15 -29.43
N THR A 110 -9.13 -5.14 -28.83
CA THR A 110 -8.65 -3.74 -28.84
C THR A 110 -8.12 -3.27 -27.49
N LEU A 111 -8.17 -4.11 -26.45
CA LEU A 111 -7.53 -3.82 -25.16
C LEU A 111 -6.02 -4.00 -25.26
N GLY A 112 -5.25 -2.99 -24.84
CA GLY A 112 -3.79 -3.09 -24.73
C GLY A 112 -3.33 -3.33 -23.30
N ALA A 113 -3.89 -2.60 -22.34
CA ALA A 113 -3.54 -2.73 -20.94
C ALA A 113 -4.66 -2.22 -20.04
N SER A 114 -4.62 -2.65 -18.78
CA SER A 114 -5.48 -2.12 -17.73
C SER A 114 -4.73 -2.01 -16.42
N PHE A 115 -5.07 -1.03 -15.61
CA PHE A 115 -4.53 -0.86 -14.26
C PHE A 115 -5.64 -0.44 -13.31
N PHE A 116 -5.95 -1.31 -12.35
CA PHE A 116 -6.92 -1.06 -11.30
C PHE A 116 -6.18 -0.74 -10.01
N PHE A 117 -6.07 0.55 -9.72
CA PHE A 117 -5.55 1.02 -8.45
C PHE A 117 -6.41 0.49 -7.32
N SER A 118 -5.76 0.21 -6.19
CA SER A 118 -6.46 -0.14 -4.98
C SER A 118 -5.62 0.23 -3.78
N LEU A 119 -6.27 0.80 -2.76
CA LEU A 119 -5.60 1.00 -1.48
C LEU A 119 -5.06 -0.32 -0.91
N ASN A 120 -5.61 -1.48 -1.31
CA ASN A 120 -5.23 -2.84 -0.90
C ASN A 120 -3.96 -3.37 -1.59
N GLY A 121 -2.90 -2.55 -1.66
CA GLY A 121 -1.56 -2.99 -2.10
C GLY A 121 -1.27 -2.73 -3.58
N ARG A 122 -2.09 -1.91 -4.25
CA ARG A 122 -1.93 -1.54 -5.66
C ARG A 122 -2.04 -0.02 -5.86
N ASN A 123 -1.52 0.74 -4.92
CA ASN A 123 -1.61 2.20 -4.88
C ASN A 123 -0.29 2.91 -5.24
N ASN A 124 0.80 2.18 -5.50
CA ASN A 124 2.09 2.80 -5.82
C ASN A 124 2.09 3.39 -7.25
N PRO A 125 2.21 4.73 -7.42
CA PRO A 125 2.22 5.37 -8.74
C PRO A 125 3.37 4.90 -9.65
N ALA A 126 4.56 4.66 -9.08
CA ALA A 126 5.76 4.29 -9.85
C ALA A 126 5.65 2.93 -10.57
N ARG A 127 4.62 2.13 -10.22
CA ARG A 127 4.35 0.82 -10.81
C ARG A 127 3.41 0.89 -12.02
N LEU A 128 2.71 2.01 -12.24
CA LEU A 128 1.70 2.15 -13.30
C LEU A 128 2.28 1.88 -14.70
N PHE A 129 3.27 2.67 -15.11
CA PHE A 129 3.82 2.59 -16.46
C PHE A 129 4.66 1.33 -16.73
N PRO A 130 5.47 0.82 -15.78
CA PRO A 130 6.06 -0.52 -15.90
C PRO A 130 5.01 -1.62 -16.16
N THR A 131 3.90 -1.59 -15.42
CA THR A 131 2.83 -2.59 -15.56
C THR A 131 2.08 -2.48 -16.89
N ILE A 132 1.84 -1.27 -17.37
CA ILE A 132 1.25 -1.03 -18.69
C ILE A 132 2.20 -1.52 -19.79
N ALA A 133 3.49 -1.18 -19.71
CA ALA A 133 4.49 -1.62 -20.68
C ALA A 133 4.63 -3.14 -20.73
N TYR A 134 4.60 -3.79 -19.55
CA TYR A 134 4.61 -5.26 -19.47
C TYR A 134 3.39 -5.87 -20.17
N GLN A 135 2.17 -5.41 -19.86
CA GLN A 135 0.96 -5.88 -20.54
C GLN A 135 1.03 -5.67 -22.06
N LEU A 136 1.44 -4.49 -22.52
CA LEU A 136 1.60 -4.21 -23.96
C LEU A 136 2.62 -5.14 -24.63
N SER A 137 3.69 -5.51 -23.93
CA SER A 137 4.66 -6.47 -24.46
C SER A 137 4.08 -7.87 -24.61
N MET A 138 3.20 -8.29 -23.71
CA MET A 138 2.53 -9.59 -23.82
C MET A 138 1.51 -9.60 -24.97
N GLU A 139 0.89 -8.46 -25.27
CA GLU A 139 -0.07 -8.33 -26.38
C GLU A 139 0.60 -8.15 -27.77
N PHE A 140 1.78 -7.53 -27.82
CA PHE A 140 2.44 -7.15 -29.09
C PHE A 140 3.89 -7.68 -29.16
N PRO A 141 4.14 -8.81 -29.85
CA PRO A 141 5.46 -9.44 -29.91
C PRO A 141 6.59 -8.53 -30.43
N ASP A 142 6.31 -7.71 -31.44
CA ASP A 142 7.31 -6.78 -31.97
C ASP A 142 7.71 -5.72 -30.92
N PHE A 143 6.74 -5.24 -30.13
CA PHE A 143 6.99 -4.28 -29.04
C PHE A 143 7.78 -4.95 -27.91
N HIS A 144 7.45 -6.20 -27.58
CA HIS A 144 8.20 -7.01 -26.62
C HIS A 144 9.68 -7.07 -26.95
N ASP A 145 10.04 -7.40 -28.19
CA ASP A 145 11.44 -7.56 -28.57
C ASP A 145 12.24 -6.25 -28.44
N VAL A 146 11.63 -5.13 -28.82
CA VAL A 146 12.25 -3.80 -28.66
C VAL A 146 12.41 -3.45 -27.18
N LEU A 147 11.35 -3.65 -26.39
CA LEU A 147 11.34 -3.30 -24.97
C LEU A 147 12.32 -4.15 -24.16
N ASN A 148 12.34 -5.47 -24.40
CA ASN A 148 13.27 -6.40 -23.76
C ASN A 148 14.73 -5.96 -24.00
N ARG A 149 15.11 -5.64 -25.23
CA ARG A 149 16.46 -5.13 -25.55
C ARG A 149 16.76 -3.79 -24.86
N LYS A 150 15.79 -2.88 -24.76
CA LYS A 150 15.97 -1.58 -24.11
C LYS A 150 16.24 -1.71 -22.62
N ILE A 151 15.45 -2.52 -21.92
CA ILE A 151 15.61 -2.72 -20.47
C ILE A 151 16.88 -3.49 -20.18
N TRP A 152 17.20 -4.50 -21.00
CA TRP A 152 18.45 -5.24 -20.87
C TRP A 152 19.68 -4.31 -20.99
N ARG A 153 19.63 -3.33 -21.90
CA ARG A 153 20.70 -2.32 -22.06
C ARG A 153 20.73 -1.27 -20.94
N ASN A 154 19.57 -0.90 -20.40
CA ASN A 154 19.47 0.09 -19.34
C ASN A 154 18.47 -0.34 -18.26
N LYS A 155 18.94 -1.15 -17.31
CA LYS A 155 18.14 -1.67 -16.21
C LYS A 155 17.54 -0.57 -15.33
N THR A 156 18.22 0.58 -15.20
CA THR A 156 17.73 1.72 -14.39
C THR A 156 16.45 2.36 -14.94
N LEU A 157 16.01 1.98 -16.14
CA LEU A 157 14.81 2.53 -16.75
C LEU A 157 13.54 2.27 -15.91
N ILE A 158 13.49 1.15 -15.18
CA ILE A 158 12.35 0.80 -14.32
C ILE A 158 12.24 1.66 -13.06
N ASP A 159 13.32 2.32 -12.63
CA ASP A 159 13.36 3.12 -11.39
C ASP A 159 13.38 4.63 -11.68
N LYS A 160 13.21 5.04 -12.95
CA LYS A 160 13.14 6.47 -13.28
C LYS A 160 11.83 7.09 -12.82
N VAL A 161 11.81 8.42 -12.79
CA VAL A 161 10.57 9.19 -12.61
C VAL A 161 9.53 8.80 -13.67
N MET A 162 8.24 8.87 -13.31
CA MET A 162 7.11 8.35 -14.12
C MET A 162 7.12 8.84 -15.57
N ALA A 163 7.40 10.12 -15.82
CA ALA A 163 7.46 10.66 -17.18
C ALA A 163 8.57 10.00 -18.01
N SER A 164 9.73 9.72 -17.40
CA SER A 164 10.83 9.02 -18.06
C SER A 164 10.56 7.53 -18.25
N GLN A 165 9.86 6.88 -17.30
CA GLN A 165 9.36 5.52 -17.47
C GLN A 165 8.40 5.46 -18.66
N PHE A 166 7.38 6.32 -18.71
CA PHE A 166 6.42 6.36 -19.81
C PHE A 166 7.11 6.56 -21.16
N GLN A 167 8.02 7.53 -21.25
CA GLN A 167 8.76 7.80 -22.47
C GLN A 167 9.61 6.60 -22.91
N GLY A 168 10.43 6.05 -22.02
CA GLY A 168 11.39 5.00 -22.39
C GLY A 168 10.80 3.59 -22.50
N LEU A 169 9.73 3.29 -21.75
CA LEU A 169 9.10 1.97 -21.72
C LEU A 169 7.94 1.83 -22.72
N ILE A 170 7.30 2.93 -23.14
CA ILE A 170 6.12 2.89 -24.00
C ILE A 170 6.34 3.67 -25.29
N VAL A 171 6.65 4.97 -25.20
CA VAL A 171 6.72 5.84 -26.38
C VAL A 171 7.90 5.52 -27.29
N ASP A 172 9.12 5.44 -26.74
CA ASP A 172 10.33 5.20 -27.51
C ASP A 172 10.31 3.83 -28.22
N PRO A 173 9.86 2.71 -27.58
CA PRO A 173 9.68 1.44 -28.28
C PRO A 173 8.70 1.52 -29.46
N LEU A 174 7.56 2.22 -29.31
CA LEU A 174 6.60 2.40 -30.41
C LEU A 174 7.17 3.22 -31.57
N LYS A 175 7.91 4.29 -31.25
CA LYS A 175 8.60 5.12 -32.26
C LYS A 175 9.66 4.31 -33.01
N GLU A 176 10.37 3.41 -32.34
CA GLU A 176 11.32 2.50 -32.95
C GLU A 176 10.64 1.49 -33.87
N LEU A 177 9.53 0.89 -33.44
CA LEU A 177 8.73 0.02 -34.31
C LEU A 177 8.30 0.72 -35.59
N LYS A 178 7.76 1.93 -35.47
CA LYS A 178 7.31 2.74 -36.61
C LYS A 178 8.46 3.01 -37.59
N ARG A 179 9.66 3.29 -37.10
CA ARG A 179 10.87 3.46 -37.94
C ARG A 179 11.25 2.17 -38.67
N ASN A 180 10.99 1.02 -38.07
CA ASN A 180 11.25 -0.30 -38.66
C ASN A 180 10.12 -0.78 -39.60
N GLY A 181 9.19 0.09 -39.99
CA GLY A 181 8.05 -0.26 -40.85
C GLY A 181 7.01 -1.15 -40.17
N LYS A 182 7.11 -1.32 -38.84
CA LYS A 182 6.18 -2.08 -38.00
C LYS A 182 5.31 -1.11 -37.20
N GLY A 183 4.19 -1.57 -36.67
CA GLY A 183 3.37 -0.72 -35.81
C GLY A 183 2.05 -1.36 -35.45
N ILE A 184 1.36 -0.71 -34.53
CA ILE A 184 0.01 -1.11 -34.12
C ILE A 184 -0.96 -0.36 -35.05
N GLY A 185 -1.47 -1.07 -36.06
CA GLY A 185 -2.34 -0.50 -37.12
C GLY A 185 -3.78 -0.21 -36.70
N ARG A 186 -4.07 -0.20 -35.40
CA ARG A 186 -5.42 0.03 -34.84
C ARG A 186 -5.33 0.82 -33.55
N ARG A 187 -6.44 1.46 -33.17
CA ARG A 187 -6.59 2.07 -31.85
C ARG A 187 -6.59 0.98 -30.78
N ILE A 188 -5.85 1.24 -29.70
CA ILE A 188 -5.70 0.37 -28.54
C ILE A 188 -6.14 1.12 -27.29
N ALA A 189 -7.03 0.51 -26.51
CA ALA A 189 -7.53 1.10 -25.28
C ALA A 189 -6.64 0.75 -24.08
N ILE A 190 -6.41 1.74 -23.23
CA ILE A 190 -5.77 1.58 -21.92
C ILE A 190 -6.72 2.09 -20.84
N PHE A 191 -7.02 1.26 -19.85
CA PHE A 191 -7.92 1.58 -18.76
C PHE A 191 -7.16 1.82 -17.47
N VAL A 192 -7.47 2.90 -16.76
CA VAL A 192 -6.96 3.18 -15.41
C VAL A 192 -8.14 3.47 -14.50
N ASP A 193 -8.43 2.54 -13.59
CA ASP A 193 -9.50 2.67 -12.60
C ASP A 193 -8.95 3.00 -11.23
N GLY A 194 -9.68 3.83 -10.48
CA GLY A 194 -9.37 4.16 -9.10
C GLY A 194 -8.14 5.05 -8.94
N LEU A 195 -7.86 5.97 -9.88
CA LEU A 195 -6.71 6.88 -9.75
C LEU A 195 -6.71 7.65 -8.42
N ASP A 196 -7.89 7.93 -7.85
CA ASP A 196 -8.02 8.53 -6.51
C ASP A 196 -7.53 7.63 -5.36
N GLU A 197 -7.34 6.33 -5.61
CA GLU A 197 -6.72 5.37 -4.69
C GLU A 197 -5.20 5.28 -4.85
N CYS A 198 -4.62 5.94 -5.87
CA CYS A 198 -3.17 6.09 -6.02
C CYS A 198 -2.59 6.91 -4.87
N GLU A 199 -1.41 6.57 -4.40
CA GLU A 199 -0.72 7.32 -3.38
C GLU A 199 -0.19 8.66 -3.91
N GLY A 200 -0.49 9.75 -3.19
CA GLY A 200 0.02 11.10 -3.47
C GLY A 200 -0.83 11.88 -4.48
N ALA A 201 -1.37 13.02 -4.05
CA ALA A 201 -2.17 13.90 -4.92
C ALA A 201 -1.36 14.45 -6.10
N GLU A 202 -0.08 14.79 -5.88
CA GLU A 202 0.84 15.23 -6.95
C GLU A 202 1.04 14.13 -7.99
N ALA A 203 1.31 12.89 -7.56
CA ALA A 203 1.46 11.77 -8.48
C ALA A 203 0.19 11.50 -9.29
N GLN A 204 -0.99 11.69 -8.71
CA GLN A 204 -2.27 11.60 -9.45
C GLN A 204 -2.37 12.67 -10.55
N CYS A 205 -1.95 13.92 -10.26
CA CYS A 205 -1.87 14.98 -11.27
C CYS A 205 -0.86 14.64 -12.37
N ASP A 206 0.35 14.24 -12.01
CA ASP A 206 1.42 13.87 -12.94
C ASP A 206 0.97 12.77 -13.91
N ILE A 207 0.25 11.75 -13.41
CA ILE A 207 -0.29 10.67 -14.24
C ILE A 207 -1.27 11.22 -15.28
N ILE A 208 -2.18 12.13 -14.90
CA ILE A 208 -3.15 12.73 -15.83
C ILE A 208 -2.42 13.56 -16.89
N GLU A 209 -1.44 14.36 -16.50
CA GLU A 209 -0.67 15.21 -17.42
C GLU A 209 0.16 14.38 -18.42
N ILE A 210 0.83 13.32 -17.95
CA ILE A 210 1.57 12.38 -18.81
C ILE A 210 0.62 11.72 -19.82
N ILE A 211 -0.54 11.26 -19.37
CA ILE A 211 -1.55 10.63 -20.24
C ILE A 211 -2.13 11.63 -21.25
N ALA A 212 -2.43 12.87 -20.83
CA ALA A 212 -2.92 13.91 -21.72
C ALA A 212 -1.89 14.30 -22.79
N ALA A 213 -0.61 14.38 -22.42
CA ALA A 213 0.49 14.59 -23.37
C ALA A 213 0.59 13.44 -24.39
N ALA A 214 0.41 12.19 -23.94
CA ALA A 214 0.37 11.03 -24.81
C ALA A 214 -0.84 11.05 -25.76
N ALA A 215 -2.01 11.40 -25.25
CA ALA A 215 -3.25 11.48 -26.02
C ALA A 215 -3.22 12.56 -27.11
N ARG A 216 -2.38 13.59 -26.94
CA ARG A 216 -2.13 14.63 -27.96
C ARG A 216 -1.22 14.16 -29.09
N ASP A 217 -0.34 13.19 -28.83
CA ASP A 217 0.57 12.63 -29.85
C ASP A 217 -0.20 11.65 -30.73
N SER A 218 -0.73 12.13 -31.86
CA SER A 218 -1.48 11.32 -32.84
C SER A 218 -0.65 10.19 -33.48
N THR A 219 0.66 10.12 -33.22
CA THR A 219 1.48 8.99 -33.64
C THR A 219 1.38 7.78 -32.71
N LEU A 220 0.83 7.97 -31.50
CA LEU A 220 0.57 6.89 -30.56
C LEU A 220 -0.81 6.27 -30.83
N PRO A 221 -0.93 4.94 -30.80
CA PRO A 221 -2.17 4.23 -31.13
C PRO A 221 -3.16 4.17 -29.96
N PHE A 222 -2.99 4.98 -28.91
CA PHE A 222 -3.70 4.79 -27.64
C PHE A 222 -4.89 5.72 -27.46
N CYS A 223 -5.99 5.16 -26.94
CA CYS A 223 -7.00 5.93 -26.22
C CYS A 223 -7.02 5.49 -24.74
N TRP A 224 -7.33 6.43 -23.85
CA TRP A 224 -7.22 6.23 -22.40
C TRP A 224 -8.58 6.41 -21.73
N ALA A 225 -8.96 5.47 -20.87
CA ALA A 225 -10.17 5.59 -20.05
C ALA A 225 -9.78 5.69 -18.57
N LEU A 226 -10.08 6.83 -17.95
CA LEU A 226 -9.77 7.13 -16.55
C LEU A 226 -11.05 7.14 -15.71
N PHE A 227 -11.06 6.38 -14.62
CA PHE A 227 -12.19 6.31 -13.69
C PHE A 227 -11.75 6.80 -12.32
N THR A 228 -12.31 7.92 -11.87
CA THR A 228 -11.82 8.59 -10.66
C THR A 228 -12.96 9.14 -9.81
N ARG A 229 -12.71 9.33 -8.52
CA ARG A 229 -13.51 10.26 -7.72
C ARG A 229 -13.22 11.70 -8.14
N PRO A 230 -14.16 12.62 -7.88
CA PRO A 230 -14.00 14.02 -8.23
C PRO A 230 -13.19 14.71 -7.11
N GLU A 231 -11.96 14.27 -6.86
CA GLU A 231 -11.06 14.92 -5.90
C GLU A 231 -10.68 16.32 -6.40
N PRO A 232 -10.48 17.33 -5.52
CA PRO A 232 -10.29 18.72 -5.94
C PRO A 232 -9.16 18.93 -6.94
N HIS A 233 -7.99 18.33 -6.70
CA HIS A 233 -6.82 18.43 -7.58
C HIS A 233 -7.04 17.70 -8.91
N ILE A 234 -7.68 16.52 -8.91
CA ILE A 234 -8.05 15.81 -10.15
C ILE A 234 -8.97 16.68 -11.01
N ARG A 235 -10.03 17.27 -10.42
CA ARG A 235 -10.96 18.16 -11.16
C ARG A 235 -10.23 19.36 -11.74
N ALA A 236 -9.30 19.94 -10.99
CA ALA A 236 -8.54 21.10 -11.43
C ALA A 236 -7.72 20.79 -12.69
N ILE A 237 -7.03 19.64 -12.72
CA ILE A 237 -6.25 19.23 -13.90
C ILE A 237 -7.14 19.00 -15.12
N PHE A 238 -8.25 18.27 -14.99
CA PHE A 238 -9.18 18.07 -16.11
C PHE A 238 -9.88 19.34 -16.59
N ALA A 239 -9.94 20.38 -15.77
CA ALA A 239 -10.48 21.69 -16.14
C ALA A 239 -9.47 22.57 -16.90
N THR A 240 -8.18 22.19 -16.95
CA THR A 240 -7.19 22.91 -17.76
C THR A 240 -7.52 22.79 -19.25
N PRO A 241 -7.40 23.85 -20.06
CA PRO A 241 -7.70 23.80 -21.50
C PRO A 241 -6.96 22.68 -22.23
N GLU A 242 -5.71 22.42 -21.84
CA GLU A 242 -4.81 21.43 -22.41
C GLU A 242 -5.32 19.98 -22.29
N VAL A 243 -6.05 19.69 -21.21
CA VAL A 243 -6.63 18.37 -20.91
C VAL A 243 -8.10 18.33 -21.31
N ALA A 244 -8.87 19.39 -21.03
CA ALA A 244 -10.30 19.46 -21.31
C ALA A 244 -10.63 19.24 -22.80
N GLN A 245 -9.82 19.80 -23.71
CA GLN A 245 -10.03 19.64 -25.16
C GLN A 245 -9.81 18.20 -25.65
N LEU A 246 -9.02 17.40 -24.93
CA LEU A 246 -8.74 16.00 -25.26
C LEU A 246 -9.71 15.03 -24.57
N THR A 247 -10.59 15.54 -23.71
CA THR A 247 -11.37 14.73 -22.76
C THR A 247 -12.85 14.67 -23.11
N TYR A 248 -13.37 13.45 -23.28
CA TYR A 248 -14.79 13.16 -23.16
C TYR A 248 -15.13 12.92 -21.69
N LYS A 249 -15.87 13.85 -21.07
CA LYS A 249 -16.28 13.74 -19.66
C LYS A 249 -17.62 13.02 -19.54
N ALA A 250 -17.65 11.94 -18.76
CA ALA A 250 -18.86 11.28 -18.30
C ALA A 250 -18.98 11.39 -16.78
N GLU A 251 -20.12 11.85 -16.29
CA GLU A 251 -20.38 11.97 -14.85
C GLU A 251 -21.41 10.93 -14.41
N LEU A 252 -21.09 10.20 -13.34
CA LEU A 252 -22.00 9.30 -12.65
C LEU A 252 -22.55 9.99 -11.41
N PRO A 253 -23.76 10.59 -11.48
CA PRO A 253 -24.36 11.26 -10.34
C PRO A 253 -24.81 10.24 -9.28
N VAL A 254 -24.85 10.69 -8.03
CA VAL A 254 -25.64 10.03 -6.99
C VAL A 254 -27.08 10.50 -7.18
N SER A 255 -27.91 9.62 -7.72
CA SER A 255 -29.29 9.93 -8.10
C SER A 255 -30.16 8.68 -7.99
N HIS A 256 -31.46 8.90 -7.76
CA HIS A 256 -32.49 7.88 -7.83
C HIS A 256 -32.72 7.34 -9.24
N ASP A 257 -32.10 7.92 -10.27
CA ASP A 257 -32.08 7.32 -11.63
C ASP A 257 -31.43 5.92 -11.64
N ALA A 258 -30.58 5.63 -10.65
CA ALA A 258 -29.97 4.32 -10.47
C ALA A 258 -30.88 3.32 -9.73
N ASP A 259 -32.04 3.72 -9.21
CA ASP A 259 -32.86 2.90 -8.32
C ASP A 259 -33.33 1.61 -8.99
N ARG A 260 -33.68 1.67 -10.28
CA ARG A 260 -34.07 0.49 -11.06
C ARG A 260 -32.93 -0.52 -11.16
N ASP A 261 -31.72 -0.04 -11.44
CA ASP A 261 -30.54 -0.89 -11.53
C ASP A 261 -30.16 -1.47 -10.15
N ILE A 262 -30.30 -0.66 -9.10
CA ILE A 262 -30.07 -1.07 -7.71
C ILE A 262 -31.08 -2.14 -7.28
N GLU A 263 -32.35 -2.00 -7.64
CA GLU A 263 -33.38 -3.01 -7.39
C GLU A 263 -33.02 -4.33 -8.07
N LEU A 264 -32.64 -4.29 -9.35
CA LEU A 264 -32.25 -5.47 -10.11
C LEU A 264 -31.02 -6.16 -9.47
N TYR A 265 -30.01 -5.37 -9.11
CA TYR A 265 -28.81 -5.83 -8.40
C TYR A 265 -29.15 -6.49 -7.05
N LEU A 266 -30.02 -5.87 -6.25
CA LEU A 266 -30.46 -6.41 -4.96
C LEU A 266 -31.17 -7.75 -5.12
N ARG A 267 -32.16 -7.83 -6.00
CA ARG A 267 -32.93 -9.07 -6.23
C ARG A 267 -32.03 -10.22 -6.70
N GLY A 268 -31.15 -9.94 -7.66
CA GLY A 268 -30.14 -10.88 -8.11
C GLY A 268 -29.21 -11.33 -6.99
N GLY A 269 -28.74 -10.38 -6.16
CA GLY A 269 -27.90 -10.60 -5.00
C GLY A 269 -28.54 -11.52 -3.95
N PHE A 270 -29.77 -11.23 -3.54
CA PHE A 270 -30.52 -12.09 -2.62
C PHE A 270 -30.74 -13.50 -3.19
N GLY A 271 -31.11 -13.60 -4.46
CA GLY A 271 -31.25 -14.89 -5.15
C GLY A 271 -29.94 -15.68 -5.20
N ASN A 272 -28.79 -15.01 -5.30
CA ASN A 272 -27.48 -15.64 -5.24
C ASN A 272 -27.13 -16.11 -3.81
N ILE A 273 -27.50 -15.35 -2.78
CA ILE A 273 -27.29 -15.74 -1.38
C ILE A 273 -28.08 -17.01 -1.06
N LEU A 274 -29.36 -17.07 -1.44
CA LEU A 274 -30.20 -18.26 -1.22
C LEU A 274 -29.62 -19.49 -1.93
N ARG A 275 -29.26 -19.34 -3.22
CA ARG A 275 -28.68 -20.43 -4.02
C ARG A 275 -27.37 -20.95 -3.44
N ARG A 276 -26.46 -20.07 -3.02
CA ARG A 276 -25.16 -20.47 -2.46
C ARG A 276 -25.27 -21.17 -1.10
N ARG A 277 -26.37 -20.95 -0.38
CA ARG A 277 -26.62 -21.55 0.93
C ARG A 277 -27.60 -22.72 0.90
N ASP A 278 -28.08 -23.08 -0.28
CA ASP A 278 -29.10 -24.11 -0.48
C ASP A 278 -30.35 -23.87 0.39
N ILE A 279 -30.79 -22.60 0.48
CA ILE A 279 -31.98 -22.22 1.24
C ILE A 279 -33.15 -22.08 0.28
N LEU A 280 -34.15 -22.94 0.46
CA LEU A 280 -35.43 -22.86 -0.24
C LEU A 280 -36.46 -22.16 0.65
N LEU A 281 -36.95 -21.01 0.20
CA LEU A 281 -38.02 -20.28 0.88
C LEU A 281 -39.37 -20.57 0.21
N LYS A 282 -40.41 -20.75 1.03
CA LYS A 282 -41.77 -21.10 0.58
C LYS A 282 -42.53 -19.90 -0.02
N SER A 283 -42.07 -18.69 0.25
CA SER A 283 -42.69 -17.42 -0.16
C SER A 283 -41.67 -16.54 -0.88
N GLN A 284 -42.18 -15.56 -1.64
CA GLN A 284 -41.34 -14.54 -2.28
C GLN A 284 -40.53 -13.81 -1.19
N TRP A 285 -39.21 -13.97 -1.24
CA TRP A 285 -38.29 -13.32 -0.33
C TRP A 285 -37.11 -12.72 -1.11
N PRO A 286 -36.67 -11.50 -0.75
CA PRO A 286 -37.34 -10.59 0.17
C PRO A 286 -38.65 -10.04 -0.42
N SER A 287 -39.50 -9.42 0.42
CA SER A 287 -40.74 -8.80 -0.08
C SER A 287 -40.41 -7.56 -0.91
N ASP A 288 -41.33 -7.17 -1.80
CA ASP A 288 -41.15 -5.95 -2.60
C ASP A 288 -41.03 -4.69 -1.73
N ASN A 289 -41.64 -4.68 -0.55
CA ASN A 289 -41.50 -3.58 0.41
C ASN A 289 -40.08 -3.50 1.00
N ASP A 290 -39.50 -4.64 1.35
CA ASP A 290 -38.14 -4.73 1.88
C ASP A 290 -37.12 -4.23 0.85
N VAL A 291 -37.28 -4.66 -0.41
CA VAL A 291 -36.44 -4.21 -1.53
C VAL A 291 -36.57 -2.70 -1.71
N ARG A 292 -37.79 -2.16 -1.77
CA ARG A 292 -38.02 -0.71 -1.91
C ARG A 292 -37.42 0.09 -0.75
N THR A 293 -37.47 -0.43 0.48
CA THR A 293 -36.87 0.24 1.63
C THR A 293 -35.35 0.33 1.49
N LEU A 294 -34.69 -0.75 1.05
CA LEU A 294 -33.24 -0.73 0.81
C LEU A 294 -32.85 0.14 -0.39
N VAL A 295 -33.61 0.12 -1.48
CA VAL A 295 -33.40 0.98 -2.66
C VAL A 295 -33.47 2.45 -2.24
N HIS A 296 -34.54 2.83 -1.53
CA HIS A 296 -34.72 4.20 -1.06
C HIS A 296 -33.62 4.64 -0.10
N ALA A 297 -33.20 3.75 0.80
CA ALA A 297 -32.12 4.02 1.75
C ALA A 297 -30.74 4.13 1.08
N ALA A 298 -30.54 3.45 -0.05
CA ALA A 298 -29.29 3.51 -0.79
C ALA A 298 -29.07 4.86 -1.49
N GLY A 299 -30.14 5.60 -1.82
CA GLY A 299 -30.05 6.93 -2.43
C GLY A 299 -29.18 6.97 -3.70
N GLY A 300 -29.24 5.92 -4.54
CA GLY A 300 -28.41 5.79 -5.74
C GLY A 300 -27.00 5.19 -5.53
N LEU A 301 -26.64 4.75 -4.31
CA LEU A 301 -25.32 4.18 -4.00
C LEU A 301 -25.32 2.64 -4.05
N PHE A 302 -24.69 2.07 -5.07
CA PHE A 302 -24.47 0.62 -5.18
C PHE A 302 -23.68 0.04 -4.01
N ILE A 303 -22.74 0.80 -3.46
CA ILE A 303 -21.96 0.33 -2.30
C ILE A 303 -22.83 0.05 -1.08
N TYR A 304 -23.90 0.81 -0.88
CA TYR A 304 -24.84 0.60 0.22
C TYR A 304 -25.45 -0.79 0.10
N VAL A 305 -26.03 -1.09 -1.06
CA VAL A 305 -26.70 -2.37 -1.31
C VAL A 305 -25.72 -3.54 -1.40
N ALA A 306 -24.52 -3.35 -1.95
CA ALA A 306 -23.48 -4.38 -1.94
C ALA A 306 -23.07 -4.73 -0.50
N THR A 307 -22.95 -3.73 0.37
CA THR A 307 -22.62 -3.92 1.78
C THR A 307 -23.80 -4.55 2.55
N ALA A 308 -25.04 -4.15 2.26
CA ALA A 308 -26.25 -4.79 2.78
C ALA A 308 -26.33 -6.27 2.42
N LEU A 309 -26.06 -6.63 1.16
CA LEU A 309 -25.99 -8.02 0.72
C LEU A 309 -24.92 -8.80 1.50
N ARG A 310 -23.76 -8.22 1.78
CA ARG A 310 -22.72 -8.87 2.61
C ARG A 310 -23.17 -9.10 4.05
N VAL A 311 -23.87 -8.14 4.66
CA VAL A 311 -24.48 -8.30 6.00
C VAL A 311 -25.44 -9.49 6.01
N VAL A 312 -26.30 -9.59 4.99
CA VAL A 312 -27.27 -10.70 4.87
C VAL A 312 -26.59 -12.02 4.52
N ALA A 313 -25.46 -11.98 3.81
CA ALA A 313 -24.66 -13.13 3.41
C ALA A 313 -23.72 -13.66 4.52
N GLN A 314 -23.78 -13.17 5.76
CA GLN A 314 -22.98 -13.67 6.89
C GLN A 314 -23.39 -15.07 7.38
N SER A 315 -22.50 -16.07 7.30
CA SER A 315 -22.82 -17.50 7.48
C SER A 315 -23.38 -17.88 8.85
N GLY A 316 -23.17 -17.05 9.89
CA GLY A 316 -23.66 -17.30 11.26
C GLY A 316 -25.12 -16.92 11.53
N SER A 317 -25.89 -16.55 10.50
CA SER A 317 -27.28 -16.10 10.66
C SER A 317 -28.15 -16.45 9.46
N LEU A 318 -29.44 -16.69 9.70
CA LEU A 318 -30.42 -16.88 8.63
C LEU A 318 -30.55 -15.56 7.84
N PRO A 319 -30.53 -15.60 6.49
CA PRO A 319 -30.64 -14.38 5.67
C PRO A 319 -31.86 -13.53 6.02
N GLU A 320 -32.99 -14.17 6.28
CA GLU A 320 -34.24 -13.50 6.66
C GLU A 320 -34.10 -12.69 7.96
N GLU A 321 -33.49 -13.27 8.98
CA GLU A 321 -33.27 -12.60 10.27
C GLU A 321 -32.27 -11.44 10.16
N SER A 322 -31.22 -11.61 9.36
CA SER A 322 -30.24 -10.56 9.12
C SER A 322 -30.80 -9.40 8.30
N LEU A 323 -31.65 -9.70 7.32
CA LEU A 323 -32.38 -8.68 6.57
C LEU A 323 -33.37 -7.94 7.46
N ARG A 324 -34.16 -8.65 8.29
CA ARG A 324 -35.12 -8.04 9.22
C ARG A 324 -34.44 -7.06 10.17
N ARG A 325 -33.31 -7.45 10.76
CA ARG A 325 -32.49 -6.56 11.62
C ARG A 325 -31.95 -5.36 10.86
N LEU A 326 -31.46 -5.55 9.64
CA LEU A 326 -30.99 -4.45 8.79
C LEU A 326 -32.12 -3.45 8.46
N LEU A 327 -33.30 -3.93 8.10
CA LEU A 327 -34.46 -3.07 7.78
C LEU A 327 -34.93 -2.26 9.00
N ALA A 328 -35.05 -2.89 10.16
CA ALA A 328 -35.45 -2.21 11.40
C ALA A 328 -34.50 -1.04 11.73
N ASP A 329 -33.19 -1.28 11.57
CA ASP A 329 -32.13 -0.32 11.78
C ASP A 329 -32.17 0.84 10.78
N THR A 330 -32.38 0.53 9.50
CA THR A 330 -32.54 1.53 8.44
C THR A 330 -33.78 2.42 8.68
N SER A 331 -34.90 1.84 9.12
CA SER A 331 -36.12 2.59 9.44
C SER A 331 -35.97 3.49 10.67
N ASN A 332 -35.29 3.01 11.73
CA ASN A 332 -35.08 3.78 12.96
C ASN A 332 -34.10 4.94 12.77
N ASN A 333 -33.03 4.75 12.00
CA ASN A 333 -32.01 5.78 11.76
C ASN A 333 -32.40 6.80 10.68
N GLY A 334 -33.36 6.48 9.81
CA GLY A 334 -33.88 7.39 8.79
C GLY A 334 -34.53 8.67 9.35
N HIS A 335 -34.96 8.67 10.62
CA HIS A 335 -35.59 9.83 11.26
C HIS A 335 -34.62 10.74 12.03
N ASN A 336 -33.50 10.23 12.55
CA ASN A 336 -32.58 11.00 13.42
C ASN A 336 -31.43 11.69 12.66
N LEU A 337 -31.00 11.18 11.51
CA LEU A 337 -29.83 11.68 10.77
C LEU A 337 -30.16 12.63 9.61
N ARG A 338 -31.44 12.76 9.24
CA ARG A 338 -31.91 13.72 8.19
C ARG A 338 -31.85 15.19 8.62
N ARG A 339 -31.65 15.48 9.92
CA ARG A 339 -31.47 16.83 10.44
C ARG A 339 -29.98 17.12 10.67
N GLY A 340 -29.26 17.50 9.61
CA GLY A 340 -28.01 18.25 9.83
C GLY A 340 -26.95 18.22 8.74
N SER A 341 -26.87 17.20 7.88
CA SER A 341 -25.74 17.08 6.94
C SER A 341 -26.18 17.13 5.48
N LYS A 342 -25.76 18.18 4.76
CA LYS A 342 -25.79 18.27 3.27
C LYS A 342 -24.61 17.50 2.64
N SER A 343 -24.03 16.52 3.35
CA SER A 343 -22.90 15.74 2.84
C SER A 343 -23.35 14.74 1.78
N SER A 344 -22.63 14.66 0.67
CA SER A 344 -22.88 13.68 -0.40
C SER A 344 -22.63 12.21 0.01
N PHE A 345 -22.25 11.97 1.27
CA PHE A 345 -22.04 10.64 1.86
C PHE A 345 -22.99 10.33 3.03
N ALA A 346 -24.00 11.16 3.31
CA ALA A 346 -24.81 11.05 4.53
C ALA A 346 -25.45 9.66 4.71
N GLU A 347 -26.03 9.08 3.66
CA GLU A 347 -26.65 7.76 3.68
C GLU A 347 -25.63 6.64 3.93
N LEU A 348 -24.44 6.77 3.31
CA LEU A 348 -23.37 5.79 3.45
C LEU A 348 -22.71 5.86 4.82
N ASP A 349 -22.49 7.07 5.34
CA ASP A 349 -21.90 7.31 6.66
C ASP A 349 -22.84 6.82 7.76
N ALA A 350 -24.15 7.07 7.62
CA ALA A 350 -25.17 6.51 8.51
C ALA A 350 -25.11 4.97 8.54
N PHE A 351 -24.87 4.34 7.39
CA PHE A 351 -24.77 2.90 7.31
C PHE A 351 -23.46 2.35 7.92
N TYR A 352 -22.34 3.02 7.71
CA TYR A 352 -21.09 2.66 8.39
C TYR A 352 -21.17 2.86 9.90
N MET A 353 -21.81 3.93 10.37
CA MET A 353 -22.11 4.12 11.79
C MET A 353 -22.93 2.94 12.35
N LEU A 354 -23.93 2.45 11.62
CA LEU A 354 -24.70 1.28 12.01
C LEU A 354 -23.82 0.04 12.18
N ILE A 355 -22.95 -0.23 11.21
CA ILE A 355 -22.05 -1.38 11.23
C ILE A 355 -21.14 -1.30 12.45
N MET A 356 -20.59 -0.11 12.74
CA MET A 356 -19.73 0.12 13.90
C MET A 356 -20.48 0.02 15.23
N GLN A 357 -21.72 0.52 15.32
CA GLN A 357 -22.55 0.48 16.53
C GLN A 357 -23.02 -0.94 16.91
N ARG A 358 -23.09 -1.86 15.94
CA ARG A 358 -23.43 -3.27 16.17
C ARG A 358 -22.29 -4.07 16.81
N ILE A 359 -21.08 -3.53 16.80
CA ILE A 359 -19.91 -4.20 17.39
C ILE A 359 -20.07 -4.23 18.91
N PRO A 360 -19.98 -5.42 19.56
CA PRO A 360 -20.12 -5.52 21.01
C PRO A 360 -19.12 -4.63 21.74
N SER A 361 -19.57 -3.93 22.79
CA SER A 361 -18.73 -2.99 23.55
C SER A 361 -17.46 -3.62 24.13
N GLY A 362 -17.49 -4.92 24.45
CA GLY A 362 -16.34 -5.67 24.95
C GLY A 362 -15.22 -5.89 23.93
N ILE A 363 -15.54 -5.97 22.62
CA ILE A 363 -14.54 -6.17 21.55
C ILE A 363 -14.24 -4.88 20.77
N LEU A 364 -15.08 -3.86 20.90
CA LEU A 364 -14.94 -2.59 20.18
C LEU A 364 -13.55 -1.94 20.33
N PRO A 365 -12.90 -1.87 21.52
CA PRO A 365 -11.55 -1.33 21.64
C PRO A 365 -10.54 -2.07 20.75
N THR A 366 -10.57 -3.40 20.75
CA THR A 366 -9.73 -4.25 19.90
C THR A 366 -9.99 -4.01 18.42
N VAL A 367 -11.26 -3.87 18.03
CA VAL A 367 -11.63 -3.55 16.65
C VAL A 367 -11.10 -2.18 16.22
N LEU A 368 -11.15 -1.18 17.09
CA LEU A 368 -10.64 0.17 16.77
C LEU A 368 -9.12 0.17 16.61
N LEU A 369 -8.39 -0.57 17.44
CA LEU A 369 -6.95 -0.79 17.27
C LEU A 369 -6.65 -1.50 15.95
N PHE A 370 -7.39 -2.56 15.64
CA PHE A 370 -7.28 -3.29 14.38
C PHE A 370 -7.49 -2.37 13.17
N LEU A 371 -8.56 -1.56 13.17
CA LEU A 371 -8.87 -0.63 12.10
C LEU A 371 -7.81 0.47 11.99
N GLN A 372 -7.30 0.97 13.12
CA GLN A 372 -6.24 1.98 13.11
C GLN A 372 -4.95 1.44 12.47
N ILE A 373 -4.53 0.23 12.83
CA ILE A 373 -3.36 -0.43 12.23
C ILE A 373 -3.61 -0.73 10.76
N LEU A 374 -4.81 -1.21 10.39
CA LEU A 374 -5.17 -1.49 9.00
C LEU A 374 -5.20 -0.23 8.12
N CYS A 375 -5.54 0.92 8.71
CA CYS A 375 -5.49 2.23 8.05
C CYS A 375 -4.09 2.85 8.00
N ALA A 376 -3.08 2.29 8.69
CA ALA A 376 -1.73 2.80 8.63
C ALA A 376 -1.15 2.59 7.21
N SER A 377 -0.58 3.65 6.62
CA SER A 377 -0.06 3.58 5.25
C SER A 377 1.17 2.65 5.16
N PRO A 378 1.21 1.70 4.19
CA PRO A 378 2.38 0.84 3.95
C PRO A 378 3.65 1.62 3.58
N SER A 379 3.48 2.81 3.00
CA SER A 379 4.57 3.62 2.40
C SER A 379 5.58 4.17 3.40
N HIS A 380 5.30 4.07 4.70
CA HIS A 380 6.19 4.55 5.74
C HIS A 380 6.95 3.44 6.48
N GLN A 381 6.80 2.16 6.14
CA GLN A 381 7.28 1.11 7.05
C GLN A 381 7.96 -0.10 6.41
N ASN A 382 8.01 -0.24 5.07
CA ASN A 382 8.53 -1.46 4.42
C ASN A 382 7.93 -2.76 5.01
N VAL A 383 6.68 -2.65 5.45
CA VAL A 383 5.87 -3.65 6.15
C VAL A 383 4.42 -3.38 5.71
N ASP A 384 3.74 -4.41 5.19
CA ASP A 384 2.31 -4.32 4.92
C ASP A 384 1.54 -4.82 6.15
N PRO A 385 0.83 -3.95 6.90
CA PRO A 385 0.09 -4.36 8.08
C PRO A 385 -1.06 -5.35 7.76
N ARG A 386 -1.37 -5.57 6.48
CA ARG A 386 -2.49 -6.42 6.04
C ARG A 386 -2.21 -7.91 6.07
N GLY A 387 -0.96 -8.34 6.21
CA GLY A 387 -0.63 -9.75 6.42
C GLY A 387 -1.28 -10.23 7.73
N ALA A 388 -2.15 -11.23 7.67
CA ALA A 388 -2.96 -11.63 8.82
C ALA A 388 -2.12 -12.16 9.99
N LEU A 389 -1.10 -12.98 9.69
CA LEU A 389 -0.17 -13.50 10.70
C LEU A 389 0.56 -12.36 11.42
N PHE A 390 0.99 -11.34 10.65
CA PHE A 390 1.63 -10.15 11.19
C PHE A 390 0.66 -9.31 12.03
N MET A 391 -0.52 -9.00 11.49
CA MET A 391 -1.60 -8.26 12.16
C MET A 391 -1.94 -8.87 13.53
N SER A 392 -2.06 -10.20 13.58
CA SER A 392 -2.32 -10.94 14.82
C SER A 392 -1.29 -10.66 15.90
N ASN A 393 0.00 -10.67 15.52
CA ASN A 393 1.09 -10.50 16.45
C ASN A 393 1.32 -9.04 16.85
N VAL A 394 0.96 -8.04 16.03
CA VAL A 394 0.97 -6.63 16.47
C VAL A 394 -0.25 -6.25 17.32
N LEU A 395 -1.37 -6.97 17.18
CA LEU A 395 -2.55 -6.81 18.02
C LEU A 395 -2.54 -7.68 19.28
N GLY A 396 -1.63 -8.66 19.38
CA GLY A 396 -1.60 -9.61 20.48
C GLY A 396 -2.81 -10.55 20.49
N LEU A 397 -3.34 -10.88 19.31
CA LEU A 397 -4.50 -11.75 19.13
C LEU A 397 -4.07 -13.11 18.62
N SER A 398 -4.74 -14.17 19.06
CA SER A 398 -4.69 -15.47 18.41
C SER A 398 -5.35 -15.44 17.04
N GLU A 399 -5.09 -16.45 16.22
CA GLU A 399 -5.76 -16.64 14.92
C GLU A 399 -7.29 -16.55 15.03
N ILE A 400 -7.85 -17.22 16.05
CA ILE A 400 -9.29 -17.30 16.27
C ILE A 400 -9.84 -15.92 16.63
N GLU A 401 -9.15 -15.17 17.50
CA GLU A 401 -9.55 -13.82 17.89
C GLU A 401 -9.46 -12.83 16.73
N LEU A 402 -8.40 -12.90 15.91
CA LEU A 402 -8.26 -12.06 14.72
C LEU A 402 -9.39 -12.36 13.71
N LYS A 403 -9.68 -13.64 13.46
CA LYS A 403 -10.81 -14.04 12.61
C LYS A 403 -12.14 -13.56 13.20
N ALA A 404 -12.32 -13.61 14.51
CA ALA A 404 -13.51 -13.08 15.17
C ALA A 404 -13.66 -11.56 14.98
N VAL A 405 -12.56 -10.79 15.11
CA VAL A 405 -12.52 -9.35 14.80
C VAL A 405 -12.90 -9.09 13.35
N CYS A 406 -12.31 -9.82 12.40
CA CYS A 406 -12.64 -9.69 10.98
C CYS A 406 -14.11 -10.02 10.69
N ASN A 407 -14.67 -11.03 11.39
CA ASN A 407 -16.06 -11.42 11.24
C ASN A 407 -17.04 -10.34 11.74
N GLN A 408 -16.70 -9.57 12.78
CA GLN A 408 -17.51 -8.41 13.21
C GLN A 408 -17.59 -7.34 12.11
N LEU A 409 -16.56 -7.26 11.26
CA LEU A 409 -16.42 -6.27 10.20
C LEU A 409 -16.67 -6.83 8.80
N SER A 410 -17.21 -8.05 8.67
CA SER A 410 -17.24 -8.77 7.39
C SER A 410 -18.04 -8.08 6.25
N ALA A 411 -18.80 -7.04 6.59
CA ALA A 411 -19.51 -6.20 5.61
C ALA A 411 -18.58 -5.20 4.89
N VAL A 412 -17.51 -4.77 5.56
CA VAL A 412 -16.61 -3.67 5.15
C VAL A 412 -15.14 -4.08 5.05
N VAL A 413 -14.75 -5.15 5.74
CA VAL A 413 -13.43 -5.78 5.69
C VAL A 413 -13.57 -7.21 5.20
N HIS A 414 -12.61 -7.65 4.39
CA HIS A 414 -12.49 -9.02 3.92
C HIS A 414 -11.21 -9.66 4.45
N PHE A 415 -11.35 -10.87 5.01
CA PHE A 415 -10.25 -11.74 5.37
C PHE A 415 -10.05 -12.78 4.26
N HIS A 416 -8.95 -12.65 3.53
CA HIS A 416 -8.52 -13.62 2.52
C HIS A 416 -7.75 -14.73 3.23
N GLY A 417 -8.47 -15.74 3.73
CA GLY A 417 -7.84 -16.96 4.22
C GLY A 417 -7.10 -17.68 3.10
N ARG A 418 -5.99 -18.34 3.44
CA ARG A 418 -5.39 -19.36 2.58
C ARG A 418 -5.59 -20.71 3.24
N ASP A 419 -6.24 -21.63 2.53
CA ASP A 419 -6.18 -23.05 2.89
C ASP A 419 -4.74 -23.52 2.67
N GLU A 420 -4.16 -24.17 3.69
CA GLU A 420 -2.79 -24.69 3.80
C GLU A 420 -1.97 -24.64 2.49
N PHE A 421 -1.22 -23.54 2.28
CA PHE A 421 -0.20 -23.52 1.24
C PHE A 421 1.14 -23.91 1.86
N VAL A 422 1.59 -25.12 1.54
CA VAL A 422 2.94 -25.61 1.78
C VAL A 422 3.70 -25.49 0.46
N GLY A 423 4.59 -24.51 0.34
CA GLY A 423 5.45 -24.39 -0.84
C GLY A 423 6.47 -23.26 -0.75
N PRO A 424 7.68 -23.53 -1.25
CA PRO A 424 8.77 -23.94 -0.39
C PRO A 424 9.23 -22.76 0.48
N VAL A 425 9.43 -23.03 1.77
CA VAL A 425 10.59 -22.45 2.47
C VAL A 425 11.75 -22.49 1.49
N ILE A 426 12.41 -21.36 1.22
CA ILE A 426 13.57 -21.25 0.32
C ILE A 426 14.39 -22.55 0.47
N PRO A 427 14.36 -23.49 -0.52
CA PRO A 427 14.61 -24.91 -0.25
C PRO A 427 16.02 -25.24 0.26
N THR A 428 16.89 -24.25 0.30
CA THR A 428 18.27 -24.27 0.77
C THR A 428 18.47 -23.66 2.15
N VAL A 429 17.43 -23.15 2.81
CA VAL A 429 17.52 -22.41 4.08
C VAL A 429 17.13 -23.30 5.25
N ASP A 430 18.02 -23.36 6.26
CA ASP A 430 17.76 -24.01 7.54
C ASP A 430 16.70 -23.21 8.34
N THR A 431 15.45 -23.68 8.32
CA THR A 431 14.34 -23.05 9.06
C THR A 431 14.31 -23.35 10.55
N THR A 432 15.15 -24.28 11.02
CA THR A 432 15.22 -24.66 12.43
C THR A 432 16.01 -23.64 13.25
N ARG A 433 16.78 -22.77 12.59
CA ARG A 433 17.57 -21.73 13.23
C ARG A 433 16.83 -20.38 13.30
N PRO A 434 17.09 -19.59 14.34
CA PRO A 434 16.60 -18.22 14.42
C PRO A 434 17.15 -17.32 13.30
N PHE A 435 16.35 -16.34 12.89
CA PHE A 435 16.63 -15.33 11.87
C PHE A 435 17.92 -14.53 12.11
N GLN A 436 18.35 -14.39 13.37
CA GLN A 436 19.63 -13.77 13.74
C GLN A 436 20.84 -14.44 13.05
N HIS A 437 20.70 -15.72 12.67
CA HIS A 437 21.73 -16.51 12.02
C HIS A 437 21.44 -16.76 10.53
N ALA A 438 20.39 -16.15 9.98
CA ALA A 438 20.03 -16.30 8.57
C ALA A 438 20.90 -15.43 7.67
N ASP A 439 21.09 -15.87 6.42
CA ASP A 439 21.81 -15.09 5.42
C ASP A 439 21.07 -13.76 5.13
N PRO A 440 21.77 -12.62 5.10
CA PRO A 440 21.13 -11.33 4.83
C PRO A 440 20.37 -11.27 3.48
N GLU A 441 20.76 -12.11 2.51
CA GLU A 441 20.14 -12.16 1.18
C GLU A 441 18.67 -12.67 1.23
N ILE A 442 18.33 -13.53 2.20
CA ILE A 442 16.98 -14.11 2.28
C ILE A 442 15.97 -13.21 3.01
N VAL A 443 16.43 -12.11 3.63
CA VAL A 443 15.59 -11.21 4.44
C VAL A 443 14.42 -10.66 3.65
N ASN A 444 14.67 -10.17 2.43
CA ASN A 444 13.60 -9.56 1.62
C ASN A 444 12.57 -10.59 1.14
N GLU A 445 13.03 -11.78 0.77
CA GLU A 445 12.17 -12.89 0.36
C GLU A 445 11.28 -13.34 1.53
N LEU A 446 11.87 -13.54 2.71
CA LEU A 446 11.12 -13.90 3.92
C LEU A 446 10.14 -12.81 4.34
N ARG A 447 10.49 -11.52 4.25
CA ARG A 447 9.53 -10.41 4.50
C ARG A 447 8.34 -10.50 3.57
N SER A 448 8.61 -10.63 2.27
CA SER A 448 7.56 -10.75 1.25
C SER A 448 6.69 -11.97 1.51
N PHE A 449 7.29 -13.10 1.90
CA PHE A 449 6.58 -14.32 2.25
C PHE A 449 5.67 -14.13 3.47
N ILE A 450 6.18 -13.57 4.57
CA ILE A 450 5.41 -13.31 5.79
C ILE A 450 4.21 -12.39 5.53
N PHE A 451 4.40 -11.30 4.78
CA PHE A 451 3.33 -10.31 4.57
C PHE A 451 2.31 -10.73 3.50
N ASN A 452 2.77 -11.37 2.44
CA ASN A 452 1.92 -11.63 1.27
C ASN A 452 1.38 -13.06 1.25
N GLN A 453 2.05 -14.02 1.91
CA GLN A 453 1.77 -15.44 1.74
C GLN A 453 1.30 -16.18 3.00
N LEU A 454 1.73 -15.80 4.19
CA LEU A 454 1.42 -16.52 5.43
C LEU A 454 0.17 -15.99 6.16
N GLY A 455 -0.68 -16.92 6.63
CA GLY A 455 -1.86 -16.62 7.46
C GLY A 455 -3.02 -15.94 6.72
N GLY A 456 -2.83 -15.55 5.45
CA GLY A 456 -3.81 -14.80 4.66
C GLY A 456 -3.60 -13.29 4.71
N SER A 457 -4.51 -12.53 4.09
CA SER A 457 -4.44 -11.07 4.05
C SER A 457 -5.78 -10.40 4.38
N ILE A 458 -5.71 -9.17 4.87
CA ILE A 458 -6.86 -8.38 5.28
C ILE A 458 -6.99 -7.18 4.35
N SER A 459 -8.20 -6.90 3.87
CA SER A 459 -8.43 -5.81 2.93
C SER A 459 -9.75 -5.11 3.18
N PHE A 460 -9.84 -3.84 2.82
CA PHE A 460 -11.12 -3.14 2.79
C PHE A 460 -11.86 -3.52 1.50
N TYR A 461 -13.18 -3.70 1.57
CA TYR A 461 -13.97 -3.85 0.35
C TYR A 461 -14.02 -2.58 -0.49
N HIS A 462 -13.87 -1.41 0.14
CA HIS A 462 -13.93 -0.13 -0.56
C HIS A 462 -13.23 1.00 0.21
N LYS A 463 -12.58 1.92 -0.51
CA LYS A 463 -11.87 3.09 0.05
C LYS A 463 -12.76 4.02 0.87
N SER A 464 -14.06 4.10 0.58
CA SER A 464 -14.98 5.00 1.32
C SER A 464 -15.08 4.68 2.81
N PHE A 465 -14.94 3.41 3.21
CA PHE A 465 -14.94 3.06 4.63
C PHE A 465 -13.62 3.48 5.29
N TYR A 466 -12.50 3.31 4.60
CA TYR A 466 -11.21 3.88 5.01
C TYR A 466 -11.31 5.41 5.20
N ASP A 467 -11.87 6.13 4.22
CA ASP A 467 -12.02 7.60 4.31
C ASP A 467 -12.96 8.00 5.47
N PHE A 468 -14.04 7.22 5.69
CA PHE A 468 -14.95 7.42 6.83
C PHE A 468 -14.21 7.31 8.17
N LEU A 469 -13.38 6.29 8.36
CA LEU A 469 -12.63 6.06 9.60
C LEU A 469 -11.60 7.16 9.89
N LEU A 470 -11.05 7.80 8.86
CA LEU A 470 -10.05 8.85 9.02
C LEU A 470 -10.65 10.25 9.23
N ASP A 471 -11.93 10.44 8.89
CA ASP A 471 -12.61 11.72 9.02
C ASP A 471 -13.48 11.77 10.28
N SER A 472 -13.01 12.54 11.27
CA SER A 472 -13.72 12.74 12.55
C SER A 472 -15.11 13.35 12.41
N THR A 473 -15.37 14.11 11.34
CA THR A 473 -16.69 14.71 11.08
C THR A 473 -17.70 13.68 10.58
N ARG A 474 -17.22 12.56 10.02
CA ARG A 474 -18.04 11.48 9.46
C ARG A 474 -18.21 10.31 10.42
N SER A 475 -17.13 9.87 11.08
CA SER A 475 -17.12 8.68 11.95
C SER A 475 -17.24 8.97 13.45
N ALA A 476 -17.18 10.25 13.86
CA ALA A 476 -17.32 10.68 15.24
C ALA A 476 -16.44 9.86 16.22
N THR A 477 -17.05 9.10 17.13
CA THR A 477 -16.32 8.30 18.14
C THR A 477 -15.54 7.13 17.56
N PHE A 478 -15.80 6.73 16.32
CA PHE A 478 -15.10 5.64 15.62
C PHE A 478 -13.91 6.13 14.79
N CYS A 479 -13.61 7.44 14.82
CA CYS A 479 -12.50 7.99 14.07
C CYS A 479 -11.16 7.48 14.60
N VAL A 480 -10.48 6.66 13.81
CA VAL A 480 -9.27 5.93 14.24
C VAL A 480 -8.05 6.84 14.42
N THR A 481 -8.12 8.08 13.95
CA THR A 481 -7.10 9.12 14.17
C THR A 481 -7.39 9.98 15.40
N SER A 482 -8.50 9.72 16.11
CA SER A 482 -8.84 10.47 17.32
C SER A 482 -7.77 10.29 18.40
N PRO A 483 -7.52 11.32 19.23
CA PRO A 483 -6.52 11.22 20.29
C PRO A 483 -6.75 10.07 21.27
N VAL A 484 -8.02 9.71 21.53
CA VAL A 484 -8.39 8.60 22.42
C VAL A 484 -7.90 7.27 21.86
N ILE A 485 -8.18 6.99 20.58
CA ILE A 485 -7.78 5.73 19.93
C ILE A 485 -6.26 5.68 19.74
N CYS A 486 -5.64 6.79 19.32
CA CYS A 486 -4.19 6.94 19.27
C CYS A 486 -3.49 6.67 20.62
N ASN A 487 -4.04 7.16 21.73
CA ASN A 487 -3.50 6.88 23.06
C ASN A 487 -3.62 5.40 23.43
N ALA A 488 -4.74 4.77 23.09
CA ALA A 488 -4.95 3.34 23.32
C ALA A 488 -3.93 2.51 22.51
N LEU A 489 -3.71 2.87 21.24
CA LEU A 489 -2.72 2.20 20.39
C LEU A 489 -1.30 2.40 20.89
N PHE A 490 -0.94 3.59 21.37
CA PHE A 490 0.37 3.83 21.98
C PHE A 490 0.59 2.91 23.19
N ALA A 491 -0.39 2.83 24.10
CA ALA A 491 -0.31 1.99 25.29
C ALA A 491 -0.24 0.50 24.95
N HIS A 492 -1.07 0.04 24.01
CA HIS A 492 -1.06 -1.32 23.51
C HIS A 492 0.29 -1.68 22.88
N SER A 493 0.77 -0.81 21.98
CA SER A 493 2.01 -1.04 21.24
C SER A 493 3.21 -1.16 22.17
N LEU A 494 3.31 -0.26 23.16
CA LEU A 494 4.39 -0.30 24.13
C LEU A 494 4.33 -1.55 25.00
N GLY A 495 3.14 -1.89 25.52
CA GLY A 495 2.98 -3.07 26.38
C GLY A 495 3.41 -4.35 25.67
N LEU A 496 3.01 -4.51 24.41
CA LEU A 496 3.36 -5.68 23.61
C LEU A 496 4.84 -5.68 23.20
N GLN A 497 5.40 -4.52 22.86
CA GLN A 497 6.82 -4.37 22.59
C GLN A 497 7.66 -4.80 23.80
N LEU A 498 7.33 -4.34 25.01
CA LEU A 498 8.03 -4.72 26.23
C LEU A 498 7.94 -6.23 26.49
N LYS A 499 6.76 -6.84 26.31
CA LYS A 499 6.57 -8.29 26.40
C LYS A 499 7.48 -9.06 25.42
N TYR A 500 7.64 -8.58 24.20
CA TYR A 500 8.58 -9.20 23.25
C TYR A 500 10.03 -9.05 23.68
N GLN A 501 10.41 -7.90 24.23
CA GLN A 501 11.76 -7.66 24.74
C GLN A 501 12.11 -8.47 25.97
N GLU A 502 11.13 -8.87 26.79
CA GLU A 502 11.32 -9.79 27.93
C GLU A 502 11.79 -11.17 27.48
N SER A 503 11.51 -11.57 26.24
CA SER A 503 11.96 -12.85 25.69
C SER A 503 13.46 -12.88 25.37
N TYR A 504 14.16 -11.76 25.49
CA TYR A 504 15.57 -11.65 25.15
C TYR A 504 16.41 -11.18 26.34
N CYS A 505 17.66 -11.63 26.40
CA CYS A 505 18.68 -11.11 27.30
C CYS A 505 20.01 -10.94 26.57
N PHE A 506 20.93 -10.20 27.18
CA PHE A 506 22.28 -10.08 26.67
C PHE A 506 23.16 -11.20 27.24
N GLN A 507 23.86 -11.91 26.37
CA GLN A 507 24.92 -12.85 26.69
C GLN A 507 26.15 -12.50 25.84
N ASP A 508 27.28 -12.19 26.49
CA ASP A 508 28.53 -11.80 25.81
C ASP A 508 28.36 -10.66 24.77
N SER A 509 27.46 -9.72 25.06
CA SER A 509 27.05 -8.60 24.18
C SER A 509 26.16 -8.98 22.99
N GLU A 510 25.83 -10.25 22.81
CA GLU A 510 24.83 -10.71 21.86
C GLU A 510 23.43 -10.76 22.49
N LEU A 511 22.41 -10.49 21.67
CA LEU A 511 21.02 -10.58 22.10
C LEU A 511 20.48 -11.98 21.81
N VAL A 512 20.32 -12.78 22.85
CA VAL A 512 19.85 -14.18 22.79
C VAL A 512 18.48 -14.33 23.47
N LEU A 513 17.82 -15.47 23.27
CA LEU A 513 16.61 -15.80 24.01
C LEU A 513 16.90 -15.90 25.52
N ALA A 514 16.02 -15.33 26.33
CA ALA A 514 16.18 -15.31 27.78
C ALA A 514 16.07 -16.72 28.39
N PRO A 515 16.74 -17.00 29.54
CA PRO A 515 16.61 -18.27 30.22
C PRO A 515 15.14 -18.63 30.50
N GLY A 516 14.74 -19.86 30.14
CA GLY A 516 13.36 -20.34 30.29
C GLY A 516 12.43 -20.05 29.11
N ILE A 517 12.92 -19.35 28.07
CA ILE A 517 12.21 -19.19 26.80
C ILE A 517 12.70 -20.28 25.84
N PRO A 518 11.85 -21.25 25.45
CA PRO A 518 12.28 -22.39 24.64
C PRO A 518 12.61 -22.01 23.20
N ASP A 519 11.84 -21.10 22.61
CA ASP A 519 11.93 -20.70 21.20
C ASP A 519 11.27 -19.32 20.97
N SER A 520 11.31 -18.81 19.74
CA SER A 520 10.69 -17.53 19.41
C SER A 520 9.16 -17.59 19.40
N ALA A 521 8.57 -18.78 19.22
CA ALA A 521 7.12 -18.99 19.21
C ALA A 521 6.47 -18.68 20.56
N TYR A 522 7.19 -18.91 21.67
CA TYR A 522 6.68 -18.79 23.04
C TYR A 522 5.89 -17.49 23.35
N SER A 523 6.29 -16.34 22.76
CA SER A 523 5.63 -15.06 23.02
C SER A 523 4.69 -14.60 21.90
N LEU A 524 4.67 -15.29 20.76
CA LEU A 524 3.83 -14.94 19.62
C LEU A 524 2.38 -15.34 19.91
N SER A 525 1.45 -14.50 19.46
CA SER A 525 0.01 -14.76 19.64
C SER A 525 -0.54 -15.69 18.56
N TRP A 526 0.07 -15.66 17.37
CA TRP A 526 -0.12 -16.64 16.31
C TRP A 526 1.26 -17.07 15.78
N PRO A 527 1.85 -18.15 16.31
CA PRO A 527 3.13 -18.66 15.83
C PRO A 527 2.97 -19.48 14.55
N HIS A 528 4.05 -19.54 13.76
CA HIS A 528 4.25 -20.49 12.66
C HIS A 528 4.97 -21.76 13.16
N THR A 529 5.06 -22.79 12.33
CA THR A 529 5.77 -24.05 12.66
C THR A 529 7.30 -23.89 12.63
N ASP A 530 7.81 -22.92 11.90
CA ASP A 530 9.25 -22.73 11.65
C ASP A 530 9.85 -21.65 12.55
N GLU A 531 10.98 -21.94 13.19
CA GLU A 531 11.67 -21.01 14.09
C GLU A 531 12.24 -19.79 13.35
N LEU A 532 12.73 -19.97 12.12
CA LEU A 532 13.17 -18.88 11.27
C LEU A 532 12.06 -17.84 11.04
N ILE A 533 10.84 -18.32 10.75
CA ILE A 533 9.68 -17.45 10.54
C ILE A 533 9.27 -16.80 11.87
N ASN A 534 9.21 -17.55 12.96
CA ASN A 534 8.82 -17.02 14.27
C ASN A 534 9.76 -15.94 14.78
N SER A 535 11.06 -16.20 14.73
CA SER A 535 12.09 -15.24 15.15
C SER A 535 12.05 -13.96 14.30
N MET A 536 11.90 -14.08 12.99
CA MET A 536 11.77 -12.92 12.10
C MET A 536 10.46 -12.14 12.33
N LEU A 537 9.33 -12.84 12.44
CA LEU A 537 8.02 -12.25 12.71
C LEU A 537 8.02 -11.44 14.00
N LYS A 538 8.69 -11.96 15.05
CA LYS A 538 8.85 -11.28 16.33
C LYS A 538 9.70 -10.00 16.20
N VAL A 539 10.79 -10.05 15.45
CA VAL A 539 11.63 -8.86 15.17
C VAL A 539 10.84 -7.81 14.37
N LEU A 540 10.11 -8.23 13.33
CA LEU A 540 9.26 -7.36 12.50
C LEU A 540 8.17 -6.69 13.34
N ALA A 541 7.44 -7.47 14.15
CA ALA A 541 6.39 -6.96 15.01
C ALA A 541 6.95 -5.99 16.06
N ASN A 542 8.06 -6.32 16.72
CA ASN A 542 8.72 -5.41 17.66
C ASN A 542 9.14 -4.10 17.00
N ASN A 543 9.71 -4.13 15.79
CA ASN A 543 10.11 -2.93 15.07
C ASN A 543 8.91 -2.06 14.68
N PHE A 544 7.82 -2.67 14.21
CA PHE A 544 6.57 -1.98 13.92
C PHE A 544 6.00 -1.28 15.16
N LEU A 545 5.85 -2.02 16.27
CA LEU A 545 5.30 -1.49 17.51
C LEU A 545 6.12 -0.31 18.06
N GLN A 546 7.45 -0.40 18.00
CA GLN A 546 8.33 0.69 18.38
C GLN A 546 8.10 1.96 17.53
N ARG A 547 8.01 1.79 16.20
CA ARG A 547 7.75 2.92 15.29
C ARG A 547 6.39 3.54 15.55
N THR A 548 5.37 2.72 15.72
CA THR A 548 4.03 3.17 16.11
C THR A 548 4.09 4.01 17.39
N CYS A 549 4.83 3.57 18.41
CA CYS A 549 5.02 4.39 19.62
C CYS A 549 5.69 5.74 19.32
N LEU A 550 6.75 5.76 18.52
CA LEU A 550 7.45 7.00 18.16
C LEU A 550 6.58 7.97 17.34
N ASP A 551 5.77 7.46 16.41
CA ASP A 551 4.86 8.29 15.61
C ASP A 551 3.77 8.93 16.49
N LEU A 552 3.25 8.16 17.45
CA LEU A 552 2.17 8.57 18.35
C LEU A 552 2.66 9.40 19.55
N ILE A 553 3.95 9.36 19.90
CA ILE A 553 4.45 10.06 21.10
C ILE A 553 4.30 11.59 21.01
N SER A 554 4.10 12.11 19.80
CA SER A 554 3.81 13.52 19.52
C SER A 554 2.36 13.95 19.85
N ILE A 555 1.44 13.02 20.17
CA ILE A 555 0.01 13.27 20.45
C ILE A 555 -0.27 13.66 21.92
N PRO A 556 -0.83 14.84 22.25
CA PRO A 556 -0.73 15.48 23.58
C PRO A 556 -1.19 14.68 24.82
N LEU A 557 -2.00 13.64 24.66
CA LEU A 557 -2.82 13.05 25.73
C LEU A 557 -2.31 11.71 26.28
N LEU A 558 -1.00 11.45 26.25
CA LEU A 558 -0.44 10.15 26.64
C LEU A 558 -0.51 9.91 28.15
N ASN A 559 -0.82 8.66 28.54
CA ASN A 559 -0.94 8.25 29.93
C ASN A 559 0.44 8.25 30.64
N PRO A 560 0.62 8.98 31.76
CA PRO A 560 1.89 9.07 32.48
C PRO A 560 2.50 7.73 32.93
N ARG A 561 1.66 6.73 33.28
CA ARG A 561 2.16 5.39 33.68
C ARG A 561 2.77 4.64 32.51
N VAL A 562 2.16 4.76 31.33
CA VAL A 562 2.65 4.15 30.09
C VAL A 562 3.95 4.83 29.67
N LEU A 563 4.05 6.15 29.85
CA LEU A 563 5.28 6.89 29.58
C LEU A 563 6.45 6.46 30.47
N GLN A 564 6.18 6.15 31.74
CA GLN A 564 7.20 5.64 32.65
C GLN A 564 7.75 4.28 32.17
N GLN A 565 6.88 3.38 31.70
CA GLN A 565 7.32 2.11 31.10
C GLN A 565 8.18 2.31 29.86
N PHE A 566 7.86 3.31 29.03
CA PHE A 566 8.66 3.65 27.85
C PHE A 566 10.07 4.10 28.23
N LYS A 567 10.17 4.89 29.31
CA LYS A 567 11.45 5.37 29.85
C LYS A 567 12.31 4.23 30.40
N ASP A 568 11.69 3.24 31.02
CA ASP A 568 12.37 2.11 31.66
C ASP A 568 12.69 0.95 30.69
N ALA A 569 12.23 1.05 29.45
CA ALA A 569 12.50 0.12 28.36
C ALA A 569 14.02 0.00 28.09
N ASP A 570 14.47 -1.19 27.67
CA ASP A 570 15.87 -1.40 27.30
C ASP A 570 16.11 -0.97 25.85
N SER A 571 16.50 0.28 25.67
CA SER A 571 16.79 0.86 24.35
C SER A 571 17.85 0.07 23.57
N ARG A 572 18.76 -0.64 24.27
CA ARG A 572 19.80 -1.45 23.63
C ARG A 572 19.22 -2.68 22.95
N LYS A 573 18.23 -3.35 23.56
CA LYS A 573 17.52 -4.50 22.94
C LYS A 573 16.85 -4.07 21.65
N THR A 574 16.21 -2.91 21.71
CA THR A 574 15.50 -2.31 20.57
C THR A 574 16.45 -2.01 19.40
N LEU A 575 17.61 -1.42 19.70
CA LEU A 575 18.65 -1.15 18.71
C LEU A 575 19.18 -2.46 18.11
N HIS A 576 19.48 -3.47 18.93
CA HIS A 576 19.96 -4.77 18.44
C HIS A 576 18.97 -5.49 17.52
N LEU A 577 17.69 -5.58 17.92
CA LEU A 577 16.65 -6.21 17.09
C LEU A 577 16.49 -5.48 15.75
N THR A 578 16.61 -4.15 15.78
CA THR A 578 16.58 -3.34 14.56
C THR A 578 17.81 -3.59 13.68
N THR A 579 19.00 -3.69 14.27
CA THR A 579 20.25 -4.04 13.54
C THR A 579 20.13 -5.41 12.86
N VAL A 580 19.60 -6.41 13.55
CA VAL A 580 19.37 -7.76 13.00
C VAL A 580 18.42 -7.68 11.80
N LEU A 581 17.33 -6.91 11.89
CA LEU A 581 16.33 -6.79 10.83
C LEU A 581 16.91 -6.25 9.50
N TYR A 582 17.91 -5.38 9.58
CA TYR A 582 18.51 -4.73 8.41
C TYR A 582 19.73 -5.46 7.84
N GLY A 583 20.22 -6.50 8.52
CA GLY A 583 21.47 -7.16 8.16
C GLY A 583 22.70 -6.30 8.49
N HIS A 584 23.81 -6.96 8.80
CA HIS A 584 25.06 -6.28 9.13
C HIS A 584 25.73 -5.70 7.88
N GLY A 585 26.02 -4.41 7.91
CA GLY A 585 26.76 -3.68 6.88
C GLY A 585 25.99 -3.43 5.58
N GLN A 586 24.79 -3.97 5.42
CA GLN A 586 23.95 -3.75 4.25
C GLN A 586 23.25 -2.40 4.31
N LEU A 587 23.08 -1.80 3.14
CA LEU A 587 22.29 -0.58 3.00
C LEU A 587 20.86 -0.96 2.64
N MET A 588 19.92 -0.62 3.51
CA MET A 588 18.52 -0.98 3.36
C MET A 588 17.65 0.26 3.28
N SER A 589 16.64 0.23 2.42
CA SER A 589 15.60 1.25 2.44
C SER A 589 14.81 1.18 3.75
N THR A 590 14.45 2.33 4.28
CA THR A 590 13.57 2.51 5.42
C THR A 590 12.79 3.81 5.25
N THR A 591 11.93 4.12 6.21
CA THR A 591 11.33 5.44 6.35
C THR A 591 11.63 5.95 7.75
N LEU A 592 11.86 7.25 7.87
CA LEU A 592 12.00 7.94 9.13
C LEU A 592 11.22 9.27 9.04
N PHE A 593 10.37 9.56 10.03
CA PHE A 593 9.51 10.76 10.06
C PHE A 593 8.66 10.95 8.79
N GLY A 594 8.16 9.85 8.22
CA GLY A 594 7.34 9.87 7.01
C GLY A 594 8.10 10.08 5.71
N CYS A 595 9.44 10.18 5.76
CA CYS A 595 10.30 10.38 4.60
C CYS A 595 11.12 9.12 4.30
N GLN A 596 11.31 8.80 3.02
CA GLN A 596 12.18 7.67 2.66
C GLN A 596 13.65 7.96 3.01
N SER A 597 14.31 6.94 3.55
CA SER A 597 15.67 7.01 4.05
C SER A 597 16.40 5.70 3.75
N TYR A 598 17.72 5.74 3.78
CA TYR A 598 18.53 4.54 3.89
C TYR A 598 18.96 4.34 5.34
N ALA A 599 19.05 3.08 5.75
CA ALA A 599 19.65 2.67 7.00
C ALA A 599 20.80 1.71 6.72
N ARG A 600 21.89 1.87 7.48
CA ARG A 600 22.98 0.91 7.54
C ARG A 600 23.17 0.52 8.99
N SER A 601 23.19 -0.78 9.25
CA SER A 601 23.32 -1.29 10.62
C SER A 601 24.65 -2.01 10.79
N ILE A 602 25.40 -1.60 11.79
CA ILE A 602 26.67 -2.18 12.23
C ILE A 602 26.43 -2.70 13.66
N PRO A 603 27.14 -3.74 14.15
CA PRO A 603 26.97 -4.19 15.52
C PRO A 603 27.01 -3.03 16.53
N GLY A 604 25.93 -2.88 17.31
CA GLY A 604 25.78 -1.81 18.29
C GLY A 604 25.54 -0.39 17.74
N THR A 605 25.54 -0.16 16.42
CA THR A 605 25.34 1.18 15.80
C THR A 605 24.44 1.13 14.57
N GLN A 606 23.43 1.99 14.52
CA GLN A 606 22.60 2.21 13.34
C GLN A 606 22.81 3.61 12.79
N LEU A 607 23.03 3.71 11.49
CA LEU A 607 23.15 4.97 10.74
C LEU A 607 21.92 5.12 9.86
N ILE A 608 21.38 6.33 9.77
CA ILE A 608 20.26 6.63 8.87
C ILE A 608 20.56 7.93 8.12
N ARG A 609 20.30 7.94 6.81
CA ARG A 609 20.32 9.15 5.97
C ARG A 609 19.04 9.23 5.18
N GLN A 610 18.37 10.37 5.26
CA GLN A 610 17.20 10.65 4.43
C GLN A 610 17.61 10.84 2.97
N LEU A 611 16.76 10.37 2.05
CA LEU A 611 16.94 10.61 0.63
C LEU A 611 16.88 12.11 0.32
N PRO A 612 17.81 12.66 -0.49
CA PRO A 612 17.90 14.11 -0.70
C PRO A 612 16.60 14.75 -1.25
N HIS A 613 15.88 14.04 -2.11
CA HIS A 613 14.63 14.54 -2.70
C HIS A 613 13.45 14.54 -1.71
N GLU A 614 13.53 13.75 -0.64
CA GLU A 614 12.50 13.69 0.39
C GLU A 614 12.63 14.83 1.41
N PHE A 615 13.74 15.58 1.41
CA PHE A 615 13.98 16.64 2.41
C PHE A 615 12.91 17.73 2.39
N SER A 616 12.31 18.01 1.24
CA SER A 616 11.17 18.94 1.12
C SER A 616 9.93 18.48 1.89
N ARG A 617 9.80 17.17 2.14
CA ARG A 617 8.69 16.55 2.89
C ARG A 617 8.98 16.44 4.40
N PHE A 618 10.21 16.74 4.83
CA PHE A 618 10.59 16.65 6.23
C PHE A 618 9.91 17.75 7.05
N ASP A 619 9.00 17.35 7.94
CA ASP A 619 8.32 18.27 8.84
C ASP A 619 9.20 18.58 10.06
N ILE A 620 10.00 19.63 9.94
CA ILE A 620 10.88 20.09 11.01
C ILE A 620 10.11 20.48 12.28
N HIS A 621 8.93 21.07 12.14
CA HIS A 621 8.14 21.51 13.29
C HIS A 621 7.62 20.32 14.10
N ARG A 622 7.16 19.26 13.41
CA ARG A 622 6.77 18.00 14.03
C ARG A 622 7.96 17.32 14.71
N PHE A 623 9.14 17.35 14.09
CA PHE A 623 10.37 16.81 14.66
C PHE A 623 10.80 17.57 15.92
N GLU A 624 10.82 18.90 15.91
CA GLU A 624 11.16 19.71 17.08
C GLU A 624 10.20 19.47 18.25
N LYS A 625 8.90 19.41 17.96
CA LYS A 625 7.87 19.10 18.97
C LYS A 625 8.04 17.71 19.57
N LEU A 626 8.46 16.72 18.76
CA LEU A 626 8.83 15.40 19.23
C LEU A 626 10.01 15.46 20.21
N ILE A 627 11.09 16.15 19.83
CA ILE A 627 12.29 16.31 20.69
C ILE A 627 11.93 17.00 22.01
N GLU A 628 11.21 18.12 21.96
CA GLU A 628 10.77 18.85 23.15
C GLU A 628 10.01 17.93 24.10
N ARG A 629 9.09 17.15 23.53
CA ARG A 629 8.25 16.26 24.30
C ARG A 629 9.00 15.09 24.92
N LEU A 630 9.89 14.45 24.16
CA LEU A 630 10.78 13.41 24.67
C LEU A 630 11.62 13.93 25.86
N ARG A 631 12.07 15.20 25.80
CA ARG A 631 12.80 15.84 26.90
C ARG A 631 11.91 16.13 28.10
N GLN A 632 10.72 16.70 27.90
CA GLN A 632 9.76 16.96 28.98
C GLN A 632 9.37 15.68 29.71
N MET A 633 9.30 14.55 29.00
CA MET A 633 9.01 13.23 29.55
C MET A 633 10.22 12.55 30.19
N GLY A 634 11.42 13.14 30.07
CA GLY A 634 12.66 12.54 30.55
C GLY A 634 13.02 11.22 29.87
N ILE A 635 12.50 10.95 28.67
CA ILE A 635 12.87 9.80 27.84
C ILE A 635 14.24 10.04 27.21
N ILE A 636 14.53 11.31 26.89
CA ILE A 636 15.84 11.73 26.41
C ILE A 636 16.42 12.86 27.27
N TRP A 637 17.74 12.88 27.43
CA TRP A 637 18.48 13.99 28.03
C TRP A 637 19.68 14.34 27.17
N THR A 638 20.01 15.64 27.13
CA THR A 638 21.21 16.13 26.45
C THR A 638 22.44 15.54 27.11
N TYR A 639 23.32 14.94 26.30
CA TYR A 639 24.60 14.45 26.79
C TYR A 639 25.56 15.64 27.00
N GLN A 640 25.95 15.92 28.25
CA GLN A 640 26.73 17.12 28.62
C GLN A 640 28.20 16.84 29.00
N HIS A 641 28.61 15.59 29.18
CA HIS A 641 29.99 15.25 29.57
C HIS A 641 30.95 15.33 28.38
N SER A 642 32.09 16.03 28.57
CA SER A 642 33.22 16.22 27.62
C SER A 642 32.90 16.84 26.25
N LEU A 643 31.97 17.80 26.19
CA LEU A 643 31.62 18.50 24.96
C LEU A 643 32.80 19.27 24.32
N ALA A 644 33.74 19.84 25.09
CA ALA A 644 34.73 20.79 24.54
C ALA A 644 35.78 20.18 23.58
N SER A 645 36.20 18.93 23.75
CA SER A 645 37.13 18.26 22.82
C SER A 645 36.43 17.45 21.72
N PHE A 646 35.14 17.17 21.88
CA PHE A 646 34.31 16.37 20.97
C PHE A 646 33.54 17.24 19.96
N MET A 647 32.97 18.37 20.42
CA MET A 647 32.27 19.38 19.62
C MET A 647 33.15 20.09 18.59
N SER A 648 34.48 20.08 18.76
CA SER A 648 35.40 20.59 17.74
C SER A 648 35.55 19.66 16.52
N SER A 649 35.00 18.44 16.59
CA SER A 649 35.18 17.38 15.57
C SER A 649 33.88 16.82 14.97
N LEU A 650 32.72 17.21 15.51
CA LEU A 650 31.41 17.01 14.90
C LEU A 650 30.80 18.40 14.65
N PRO A 651 30.03 18.61 13.59
CA PRO A 651 29.50 19.92 13.25
C PRO A 651 28.51 20.40 14.33
N THR A 652 28.90 21.45 15.03
CA THR A 652 28.14 22.02 16.14
C THR A 652 27.49 23.33 15.77
N LYS A 653 26.34 23.58 16.41
CA LYS A 653 25.42 24.69 16.17
C LYS A 653 26.12 26.01 15.80
N SER A 654 25.58 26.63 14.75
CA SER A 654 25.76 28.02 14.27
C SER A 654 26.75 28.26 13.12
N GLN A 655 26.55 27.56 12.01
CA GLN A 655 26.28 28.32 10.78
C GLN A 655 24.75 28.36 10.67
N GLU A 656 24.14 29.49 10.32
CA GLU A 656 22.68 29.75 10.38
C GLU A 656 21.79 28.74 9.60
N GLN A 657 22.38 27.71 8.97
CA GLN A 657 21.75 26.73 8.09
C GLN A 657 21.95 25.26 8.52
N ARG A 658 22.61 24.95 9.66
CA ARG A 658 22.77 23.57 10.17
C ARG A 658 22.43 23.46 11.66
N ILE A 659 21.62 22.46 12.01
CA ILE A 659 21.23 22.15 13.40
C ILE A 659 21.51 20.68 13.72
N SER A 660 21.89 20.40 14.97
CA SER A 660 22.18 19.04 15.44
C SER A 660 21.80 18.87 16.91
N GLY A 661 21.68 17.61 17.32
CA GLY A 661 21.37 17.23 18.70
C GLY A 661 22.00 15.89 19.07
N LEU A 662 22.55 15.81 20.28
CA LEU A 662 23.07 14.57 20.88
C LEU A 662 22.34 14.30 22.20
N TYR A 663 21.70 13.14 22.25
CA TYR A 663 20.86 12.72 23.36
C TYR A 663 21.22 11.31 23.81
N CYS A 664 20.99 11.03 25.09
CA CYS A 664 20.86 9.66 25.57
C CYS A 664 19.37 9.28 25.60
N ILE A 665 19.04 8.04 25.24
CA ILE A 665 17.68 7.49 25.24
C ILE A 665 17.63 6.28 26.18
N GLY A 666 16.74 6.27 27.19
CA GLY A 666 16.53 5.13 28.11
C GLY A 666 16.82 5.49 29.57
N ASN A 667 17.32 4.57 30.40
CA ASN A 667 17.74 4.89 31.77
C ASN A 667 18.99 4.10 32.18
N GLY A 668 20.02 4.80 32.68
CA GLY A 668 21.23 4.18 33.22
C GLY A 668 21.91 3.19 32.24
N PRO A 669 22.21 1.95 32.65
CA PRO A 669 22.91 0.99 31.79
C PRO A 669 22.09 0.51 30.58
N LYS A 670 20.79 0.80 30.55
CA LYS A 670 19.87 0.45 29.45
C LYS A 670 19.83 1.50 28.34
N SER A 671 20.57 2.60 28.47
CA SER A 671 20.53 3.70 27.52
C SER A 671 21.32 3.43 26.25
N ILE A 672 20.93 4.12 25.17
CA ILE A 672 21.74 4.30 23.96
C ILE A 672 21.97 5.79 23.71
N PHE A 673 22.94 6.11 22.86
CA PHE A 673 23.16 7.46 22.35
C PHE A 673 22.44 7.64 21.02
N TRP A 674 21.90 8.83 20.81
CA TRP A 674 21.25 9.24 19.58
C TRP A 674 21.76 10.62 19.18
N TYR A 675 22.44 10.66 18.04
CA TYR A 675 22.87 11.89 17.39
C TYR A 675 22.06 12.08 16.12
N TRP A 676 21.66 13.32 15.85
CA TRP A 676 21.08 13.69 14.57
C TRP A 676 21.56 15.06 14.13
N GLU A 677 21.51 15.28 12.83
CA GLU A 677 21.79 16.57 12.22
C GLU A 677 20.94 16.83 10.98
N ILE A 678 20.72 18.12 10.74
CA ILE A 678 19.91 18.65 9.66
C ILE A 678 20.69 19.79 9.04
N ASP A 679 20.89 19.69 7.73
CA ASP A 679 21.53 20.73 6.93
C ASP A 679 20.52 21.26 5.90
N PHE A 680 20.06 22.49 6.12
CA PHE A 680 19.05 23.12 5.28
C PHE A 680 19.60 23.54 3.91
N GLN A 681 20.91 23.77 3.81
CA GLN A 681 21.56 24.16 2.57
C GLN A 681 21.78 22.95 1.67
N ALA A 682 22.36 21.90 2.24
CA ALA A 682 22.62 20.64 1.55
C ALA A 682 21.38 19.74 1.49
N LYS A 683 20.27 20.13 2.13
CA LYS A 683 18.97 19.46 2.12
C LYS A 683 19.06 17.99 2.53
N TYR A 684 19.63 17.73 3.71
CA TYR A 684 19.66 16.37 4.25
C TYR A 684 19.37 16.33 5.75
N TYR A 685 18.88 15.16 6.15
CA TYR A 685 18.80 14.69 7.52
C TYR A 685 19.67 13.43 7.67
N GLN A 686 20.50 13.38 8.71
CA GLN A 686 21.31 12.21 9.05
C GLN A 686 21.24 11.96 10.56
N GLU A 687 21.23 10.68 10.97
CA GLU A 687 21.31 10.30 12.38
C GLU A 687 22.17 9.05 12.59
N PHE A 688 22.66 8.89 13.82
CA PHE A 688 23.11 7.60 14.31
C PHE A 688 22.56 7.30 15.70
N ARG A 689 22.32 6.02 15.96
CA ARG A 689 21.97 5.47 17.28
C ARG A 689 22.99 4.41 17.66
N THR A 690 23.55 4.49 18.86
CA THR A 690 24.63 3.57 19.25
C THR A 690 24.63 3.22 20.73
N ILE A 691 25.10 2.02 21.08
CA ILE A 691 25.40 1.63 22.47
C ILE A 691 26.73 2.19 22.96
N ASP A 692 27.67 2.51 22.06
CA ASP A 692 29.00 3.05 22.34
C ASP A 692 29.20 4.34 21.55
N LEU A 693 29.18 5.48 22.26
CA LEU A 693 29.30 6.79 21.62
C LEU A 693 30.62 6.97 20.88
N ALA A 694 31.73 6.46 21.40
CA ALA A 694 33.04 6.64 20.79
C ALA A 694 33.11 5.88 19.47
N GLU A 695 32.64 4.63 19.46
CA GLU A 695 32.60 3.79 18.28
C GLU A 695 31.58 4.29 17.26
N GLY A 696 30.36 4.64 17.68
CA GLY A 696 29.34 5.19 16.80
C GLY A 696 29.78 6.50 16.14
N ALA A 697 30.49 7.37 16.86
CA ALA A 697 31.04 8.60 16.30
C ALA A 697 32.21 8.34 15.34
N ARG A 698 33.05 7.33 15.61
CA ARG A 698 34.10 6.88 14.69
C ARG A 698 33.49 6.39 13.38
N ILE A 699 32.53 5.47 13.47
CA ILE A 699 31.77 4.93 12.34
C ILE A 699 31.12 6.07 11.53
N TYR A 700 30.40 6.98 12.19
CA TYR A 700 29.72 8.08 11.53
C TYR A 700 30.66 8.99 10.71
N ARG A 701 31.87 9.25 11.21
CA ARG A 701 32.88 10.08 10.51
C ARG A 701 33.52 9.38 9.32
N GLU A 702 33.74 8.08 9.45
CA GLU A 702 34.32 7.26 8.38
C GLU A 702 33.29 6.90 7.31
N GLU A 703 32.00 6.92 7.67
CA GLU A 703 30.91 6.63 6.76
C GLU A 703 30.84 7.67 5.65
N ARG A 704 30.97 7.19 4.41
CA ARG A 704 30.86 8.04 3.23
C ARG A 704 29.41 8.10 2.79
N PHE A 705 28.61 8.85 3.54
CA PHE A 705 27.20 9.03 3.24
C PHE A 705 26.94 9.43 1.78
N ASP A 706 27.85 10.17 1.14
CA ASP A 706 27.68 10.63 -0.25
C ASP A 706 27.80 9.51 -1.30
N LEU A 707 28.32 8.35 -0.89
CA LEU A 707 28.32 7.13 -1.70
C LEU A 707 27.02 6.33 -1.53
N TRP A 708 26.15 6.71 -0.59
CA TRP A 708 24.84 6.09 -0.49
C TRP A 708 24.01 6.50 -1.72
N PRO A 709 23.13 5.62 -2.24
CA PRO A 709 22.29 5.96 -3.38
C PRO A 709 21.50 7.24 -3.08
N THR A 710 21.48 8.14 -4.06
CA THR A 710 20.79 9.44 -3.95
C THR A 710 19.50 9.48 -4.76
N LYS A 711 19.16 8.38 -5.43
CA LYS A 711 18.05 8.26 -6.38
C LYS A 711 17.18 7.09 -6.02
#